data_AF-A0A7C7RLN8-F1
#
_entry.id   AF-A0A7C7RLN8-F1
#
_cell.length_a   1.000
_cell.length_b   1.000
_cell.length_c   1.000
_cell.angle_alpha   90.00
_cell.angle_beta   90.00
_cell.angle_gamma   90.00
#
_symmetry.space_group_name_H-M   'P 1'
#
loop_
_entity.id
_entity.type
_entity.pdbx_description
1 polymer ?
#
loop_
_entity_poly.entity_id
_entity_poly.type
_entity_poly.pdbx_seq_one_letter_code
_entity_poly.pdbx_strand_id
1 'polypeptide(L)'
;MSTDSIVFEFAAHILPLITLTIFTAGILSRIRRWMKAGNWPSAQSSLITWFPVFIKSAFFNLILFLRIYRRRKVFWILSFGFHITVFVILFGHLRGFGIWSKETIERISPALMDFMVEVLPKYLGVISTLLFSGLLLYRIVNSTLKQQSEIEDYLVTFLVLTVMASGTLMRLLPPDSLDPMNIRFLPGIILKIEKTPNIASLLIHIVSAQLLIMYLPFSKLVHIISAILNLTYSSIEIKAETFLSPSNKGWENEKTKKEGILDEINLTTLPGRYVLALESCVTCGNCTLDCPTYTLSKEKTHIPGARLKKLLRAYNQRYLVSRILGRKVDKRSIERSIFECSLCGYCKENCPLIIMTDSIYLAVRYILRRANWIPEQLIEFSKVTRESHNPLGRNNEERIGWIDYRASRNNRMLKKLGEETAPFYIELNKEDLIKDRAETVYFVGCNVSFFKALSGVPDAMVHILKLAKEDFTILGTKEWCCGYPLLLAGDINGFREMAIHNLEAIREKGARKVVFTCAGCYKAFKQLYRNLLNLKIDFEIMHSTQFLHLLSIQGKLKPIKSSVRVTYHDPCDIGRHDLIYLEPRSVLRFVGCELVEMKKIEEDSFCCGGGGLLKISNPDLSSQIAIERTKQAEETGAKFLITACPACELSLREGIQALKGSKLKVLDITEIVALQTGLLPASR
;
A
#
# COMPACT_ATOMS: atom_id res chain seq x y z
N MET A 1 4.67 -53.69 -4.44
CA MET A 1 3.52 -53.22 -5.24
C MET A 1 3.93 -53.32 -6.70
N SER A 2 3.11 -53.92 -7.57
CA SER A 2 3.42 -54.08 -8.99
C SER A 2 2.75 -52.98 -9.84
N THR A 3 3.31 -52.74 -11.03
CA THR A 3 2.73 -51.87 -12.07
C THR A 3 1.36 -52.34 -12.54
N ASP A 4 1.08 -53.64 -12.40
CA ASP A 4 -0.19 -54.28 -12.79
C ASP A 4 -1.26 -54.19 -11.70
N SER A 5 -0.97 -53.50 -10.59
CA SER A 5 -1.97 -53.30 -9.55
C SER A 5 -3.03 -52.31 -10.02
N ILE A 6 -4.30 -52.61 -9.68
CA ILE A 6 -5.45 -51.72 -9.92
C ILE A 6 -5.18 -50.30 -9.37
N VAL A 7 -4.44 -50.21 -8.26
CA VAL A 7 -4.05 -48.94 -7.63
C VAL A 7 -3.12 -48.13 -8.53
N PHE A 8 -2.14 -48.76 -9.16
CA PHE A 8 -1.23 -48.09 -10.09
C PHE A 8 -1.97 -47.64 -11.35
N GLU A 9 -2.81 -48.52 -11.92
CA GLU A 9 -3.62 -48.19 -13.10
C GLU A 9 -4.52 -46.97 -12.84
N PHE A 10 -5.22 -46.96 -11.71
CA PHE A 10 -6.04 -45.82 -11.30
C PHE A 10 -5.20 -44.54 -11.15
N ALA A 11 -4.11 -44.58 -10.39
CA ALA A 11 -3.31 -43.40 -10.08
C ALA A 11 -2.58 -42.82 -11.30
N ALA A 12 -2.08 -43.68 -12.19
CA ALA A 12 -1.24 -43.28 -13.31
C ALA A 12 -2.04 -42.94 -14.59
N HIS A 13 -3.22 -43.55 -14.79
CA HIS A 13 -3.99 -43.41 -16.03
C HIS A 13 -5.37 -42.76 -15.86
N ILE A 14 -6.06 -42.99 -14.75
CA ILE A 14 -7.44 -42.47 -14.54
C ILE A 14 -7.41 -41.15 -13.77
N LEU A 15 -6.65 -41.09 -12.67
CA LEU A 15 -6.58 -39.92 -11.79
C LEU A 15 -6.13 -38.62 -12.49
N PRO A 16 -5.22 -38.62 -13.50
CA PRO A 16 -4.89 -37.40 -14.25
C PRO A 16 -6.08 -36.79 -15.00
N LEU A 17 -7.01 -37.60 -15.53
CA LEU A 17 -8.21 -37.11 -16.22
C LEU A 17 -9.17 -36.42 -15.24
N ILE A 18 -9.38 -37.03 -14.07
CA ILE A 18 -10.14 -36.44 -12.96
C ILE A 18 -9.48 -35.13 -12.53
N THR A 19 -8.15 -35.15 -12.40
CA THR A 19 -7.36 -33.99 -11.97
C THR A 19 -7.48 -32.83 -12.93
N LEU A 20 -7.32 -33.08 -14.24
CA LEU A 20 -7.47 -32.06 -15.27
C LEU A 20 -8.88 -31.46 -15.24
N THR A 21 -9.92 -32.28 -15.06
CA THR A 21 -11.32 -31.82 -14.98
C THR A 21 -11.54 -30.91 -13.78
N ILE A 22 -11.14 -31.34 -12.58
CA ILE A 22 -11.30 -30.56 -11.35
C ILE A 22 -10.45 -29.29 -11.39
N PHE A 23 -9.20 -29.38 -11.84
CA PHE A 23 -8.31 -28.24 -12.00
C PHE A 23 -8.91 -27.20 -12.95
N THR A 24 -9.32 -27.63 -14.15
CA THR A 24 -9.89 -26.75 -15.17
C THR A 24 -11.18 -26.09 -14.68
N ALA A 25 -12.10 -26.84 -14.07
CA ALA A 25 -13.32 -26.29 -13.50
C ALA A 25 -13.02 -25.26 -12.39
N GLY A 26 -12.05 -25.56 -11.53
CA GLY A 26 -11.60 -24.66 -10.46
C GLY A 26 -10.98 -23.36 -10.99
N ILE A 27 -10.11 -23.45 -11.99
CA ILE A 27 -9.49 -22.28 -12.64
C ILE A 27 -10.54 -21.45 -13.39
N LEU A 28 -11.44 -22.08 -14.16
CA LEU A 28 -12.53 -21.37 -14.84
C LEU A 28 -13.45 -20.66 -13.82
N SER A 29 -13.72 -21.28 -12.68
CA SER A 29 -14.46 -20.66 -11.58
C SER A 29 -13.74 -19.42 -11.01
N ARG A 30 -12.42 -19.48 -10.82
CA ARG A 30 -11.60 -18.32 -10.42
C ARG A 30 -11.61 -17.21 -11.45
N ILE A 31 -11.35 -17.52 -12.72
CA ILE A 31 -11.38 -16.55 -13.82
C ILE A 31 -12.75 -15.87 -13.91
N ARG A 32 -13.85 -16.65 -13.84
CA ARG A 32 -15.21 -16.08 -13.83
C ARG A 32 -15.41 -15.11 -12.66
N ARG A 33 -14.89 -15.42 -11.46
CA ARG A 33 -14.97 -14.49 -10.31
C ARG A 33 -14.23 -13.20 -10.54
N TRP A 34 -13.02 -13.28 -11.08
CA TRP A 34 -12.22 -12.10 -11.39
C TRP A 34 -12.89 -11.26 -12.48
N MET A 35 -13.46 -11.91 -13.51
CA MET A 35 -14.10 -11.23 -14.65
C MET A 35 -15.46 -10.61 -14.31
N LYS A 36 -16.29 -11.29 -13.50
CA LYS A 36 -17.69 -10.90 -13.21
C LYS A 36 -17.84 -9.54 -12.52
N ALA A 37 -16.77 -9.00 -11.93
CA ALA A 37 -16.80 -7.73 -11.22
C ALA A 37 -16.30 -6.52 -12.04
N GLY A 38 -16.30 -6.62 -13.37
CA GLY A 38 -16.50 -5.51 -14.34
C GLY A 38 -15.48 -4.38 -14.43
N ASN A 39 -14.57 -4.25 -13.47
CA ASN A 39 -13.77 -3.04 -13.27
C ASN A 39 -12.28 -3.35 -13.36
N TRP A 40 -11.89 -3.97 -14.47
CA TRP A 40 -10.50 -4.09 -14.85
C TRP A 40 -10.01 -2.72 -15.33
N PRO A 41 -8.82 -2.26 -14.93
CA PRO A 41 -8.23 -1.05 -15.48
C PRO A 41 -8.13 -1.23 -16.99
N SER A 42 -8.76 -0.34 -17.76
CA SER A 42 -8.47 -0.26 -19.19
C SER A 42 -7.06 0.29 -19.34
N ALA A 43 -6.21 -0.38 -20.11
CA ALA A 43 -4.91 0.16 -20.48
C ALA A 43 -5.12 1.42 -21.34
N GLN A 44 -5.31 2.58 -20.71
CA GLN A 44 -5.17 3.88 -21.38
C GLN A 44 -3.70 4.14 -21.78
N SER A 45 -2.80 3.30 -21.30
CA SER A 45 -1.36 3.44 -21.47
C SER A 45 -0.86 2.55 -22.60
N SER A 46 -0.08 3.09 -23.55
CA SER A 46 0.46 2.31 -24.67
C SER A 46 1.31 1.13 -24.17
N LEU A 47 1.25 0.01 -24.89
CA LEU A 47 1.98 -1.22 -24.55
C LEU A 47 3.50 -0.96 -24.42
N ILE A 48 4.03 -0.10 -25.29
CA ILE A 48 5.43 0.38 -25.31
C ILE A 48 5.86 0.98 -23.98
N THR A 49 5.01 1.80 -23.36
CA THR A 49 5.36 2.52 -22.13
C THR A 49 5.07 1.71 -20.87
N TRP A 50 4.24 0.66 -20.94
CA TRP A 50 3.86 -0.18 -19.79
C TRP A 50 4.78 -1.39 -19.63
N PHE A 51 5.11 -2.05 -20.74
CA PHE A 51 5.86 -3.29 -20.74
C PHE A 51 7.22 -3.20 -20.00
N PRO A 52 8.03 -2.12 -20.14
CA PRO A 52 9.26 -1.97 -19.36
C PRO A 52 9.03 -1.93 -17.85
N VAL A 53 7.96 -1.26 -17.39
CA VAL A 53 7.60 -1.17 -15.97
C VAL A 53 7.18 -2.54 -15.44
N PHE A 54 6.37 -3.28 -16.22
CA PHE A 54 5.98 -4.65 -15.91
C PHE A 54 7.20 -5.57 -15.81
N ILE A 55 8.09 -5.60 -16.81
CA ILE A 55 9.28 -6.47 -16.83
C ILE A 55 10.20 -6.15 -15.66
N LYS A 56 10.50 -4.87 -15.41
CA LYS A 56 11.29 -4.44 -14.26
C LYS A 56 10.67 -4.95 -12.95
N SER A 57 9.35 -4.77 -12.81
CA SER A 57 8.64 -5.17 -11.60
C SER A 57 8.57 -6.69 -11.43
N ALA A 58 8.38 -7.45 -12.51
CA ALA A 58 8.40 -8.91 -12.52
C ALA A 58 9.78 -9.42 -12.11
N PHE A 59 10.83 -8.89 -12.73
CA PHE A 59 12.20 -9.31 -12.46
C PHE A 59 12.60 -9.02 -11.01
N PHE A 60 12.47 -7.78 -10.54
CA PHE A 60 12.92 -7.45 -9.19
C PHE A 60 12.01 -8.02 -8.10
N ASN A 61 10.68 -8.04 -8.28
CA ASN A 61 9.77 -8.41 -7.20
C ASN A 61 9.31 -9.88 -7.24
N LEU A 62 9.05 -10.45 -8.43
CA LEU A 62 8.61 -11.86 -8.54
C LEU A 62 9.76 -12.83 -8.79
N ILE A 63 10.82 -12.44 -9.50
CA ILE A 63 11.95 -13.34 -9.74
C ILE A 63 12.97 -13.23 -8.60
N LEU A 64 13.45 -12.03 -8.30
CA LEU A 64 14.49 -11.82 -7.29
C LEU A 64 13.96 -11.65 -5.86
N PHE A 65 12.64 -11.56 -5.66
CA PHE A 65 12.03 -11.33 -4.34
C PHE A 65 12.66 -10.14 -3.57
N LEU A 66 13.04 -9.05 -4.27
CA LEU A 66 13.85 -7.96 -3.72
C LEU A 66 13.20 -7.29 -2.50
N ARG A 67 11.87 -7.11 -2.50
CA ARG A 67 11.11 -6.57 -1.36
C ARG A 67 11.21 -7.45 -0.10
N ILE A 68 11.40 -8.76 -0.26
CA ILE A 68 11.66 -9.67 0.86
C ILE A 68 13.13 -9.57 1.27
N TYR A 69 14.05 -9.58 0.30
CA TYR A 69 15.50 -9.49 0.55
C TYR A 69 15.88 -8.28 1.41
N ARG A 70 15.35 -7.09 1.06
CA ARG A 70 15.64 -5.83 1.77
C ARG A 70 15.29 -5.87 3.25
N ARG A 71 14.37 -6.74 3.67
CA ARG A 71 13.78 -6.71 5.01
C ARG A 71 14.00 -7.98 5.82
N ARG A 72 14.04 -9.14 5.18
CA ARG A 72 14.03 -10.46 5.83
C ARG A 72 14.95 -11.42 5.09
N LYS A 73 16.26 -11.18 5.20
CA LYS A 73 17.30 -11.96 4.51
C LYS A 73 17.17 -13.48 4.71
N VAL A 74 16.94 -13.95 5.94
CA VAL A 74 16.75 -15.39 6.21
C VAL A 74 15.51 -15.94 5.50
N PHE A 75 14.38 -15.24 5.60
CA PHE A 75 13.15 -15.65 4.90
C PHE A 75 13.32 -15.60 3.37
N TRP A 76 14.12 -14.65 2.87
CA TRP A 76 14.47 -14.57 1.46
C TRP A 76 15.29 -15.79 1.01
N ILE A 77 16.36 -16.17 1.73
CA ILE A 77 17.19 -17.34 1.38
C ILE A 77 16.31 -18.60 1.29
N LEU A 78 15.47 -18.82 2.31
CA LEU A 78 14.57 -19.96 2.34
C LEU A 78 13.55 -19.92 1.20
N SER A 79 12.89 -18.78 0.97
CA SER A 79 11.84 -18.63 -0.02
C SER A 79 12.39 -18.66 -1.44
N PHE A 80 13.38 -17.81 -1.77
CA PHE A 80 13.99 -17.75 -3.08
C PHE A 80 14.67 -19.08 -3.44
N GLY A 81 15.46 -19.64 -2.52
CA GLY A 81 16.11 -20.94 -2.71
C GLY A 81 15.09 -22.06 -2.98
N PHE A 82 13.98 -22.09 -2.25
CA PHE A 82 12.91 -23.06 -2.50
C PHE A 82 12.30 -22.87 -3.89
N HIS A 83 11.95 -21.65 -4.29
CA HIS A 83 11.29 -21.42 -5.57
C HIS A 83 12.22 -21.71 -6.76
N ILE A 84 13.50 -21.34 -6.69
CA ILE A 84 14.45 -21.61 -7.78
C ILE A 84 14.72 -23.11 -7.93
N THR A 85 14.87 -23.83 -6.81
CA THR A 85 15.10 -25.28 -6.84
C THR A 85 13.87 -26.02 -7.38
N VAL A 86 12.67 -25.66 -6.94
CA VAL A 86 11.42 -26.23 -7.47
C VAL A 86 11.22 -25.87 -8.95
N PHE A 87 11.52 -24.64 -9.36
CA PHE A 87 11.42 -24.23 -10.76
C PHE A 87 12.31 -25.11 -11.66
N VAL A 88 13.58 -25.31 -11.27
CA VAL A 88 14.52 -26.17 -12.02
C VAL A 88 14.02 -27.62 -12.06
N ILE A 89 13.50 -28.14 -10.93
CA ILE A 89 12.94 -29.49 -10.87
C ILE A 89 11.73 -29.63 -11.81
N LEU A 90 10.77 -28.69 -11.77
CA LEU A 90 9.58 -28.71 -12.61
C LEU A 90 9.94 -28.55 -14.09
N PHE A 91 10.90 -27.69 -14.43
CA PHE A 91 11.42 -27.57 -15.78
C PHE A 91 12.03 -28.88 -16.29
N GLY A 92 12.72 -29.61 -15.40
CA GLY A 92 13.22 -30.97 -15.69
C GLY A 92 12.11 -31.99 -15.96
N HIS A 93 10.91 -31.86 -15.37
CA HIS A 93 9.79 -32.75 -15.66
C HIS A 93 9.28 -32.60 -17.11
N LEU A 94 9.41 -31.40 -17.70
CA LEU A 94 9.01 -31.14 -19.09
C LEU A 94 9.75 -32.04 -20.09
N ARG A 95 10.97 -32.48 -19.74
CA ARG A 95 11.75 -33.47 -20.50
C ARG A 95 11.05 -34.82 -20.58
N GLY A 96 10.48 -35.29 -19.46
CA GLY A 96 9.73 -36.56 -19.42
C GLY A 96 8.51 -36.55 -20.32
N PHE A 97 7.95 -35.36 -20.62
CA PHE A 97 6.85 -35.17 -21.57
C PHE A 97 7.31 -34.89 -23.00
N GLY A 98 8.62 -34.92 -23.29
CA GLY A 98 9.16 -34.68 -24.61
C GLY A 98 9.12 -33.22 -25.08
N ILE A 99 8.95 -32.25 -24.17
CA ILE A 99 8.90 -30.82 -24.52
C ILE A 99 10.27 -30.30 -24.99
N TRP A 100 11.36 -30.88 -24.50
CA TRP A 100 12.71 -30.63 -24.98
C TRP A 100 13.57 -31.90 -24.87
N SER A 101 14.53 -32.08 -25.79
CA SER A 101 15.29 -33.33 -25.94
C SER A 101 16.67 -33.27 -25.29
N LYS A 102 17.16 -34.45 -24.86
CA LYS A 102 18.53 -34.67 -24.36
C LYS A 102 19.58 -34.39 -25.43
N GLU A 103 19.25 -34.69 -26.68
CA GLU A 103 20.15 -34.64 -27.84
C GLU A 103 20.80 -33.27 -28.05
N THR A 104 20.08 -32.18 -27.79
CA THR A 104 20.60 -30.81 -28.00
C THR A 104 21.72 -30.47 -27.00
N ILE A 105 21.62 -30.92 -25.74
CA ILE A 105 22.62 -30.65 -24.69
C ILE A 105 23.72 -31.71 -24.70
N GLU A 106 23.39 -32.95 -25.02
CA GLU A 106 24.34 -34.06 -25.18
C GLU A 106 25.37 -33.78 -26.29
N ARG A 107 24.95 -33.11 -27.38
CA ARG A 107 25.87 -32.60 -28.41
C ARG A 107 26.86 -31.55 -27.91
N ILE A 108 26.53 -30.82 -26.84
CA ILE A 108 27.40 -29.80 -26.23
C ILE A 108 28.37 -30.46 -25.23
N SER A 109 27.87 -31.32 -24.35
CA SER A 109 28.68 -32.09 -23.41
C SER A 109 27.89 -33.26 -22.79
N PRO A 110 28.29 -34.52 -23.02
CA PRO A 110 27.69 -35.69 -22.39
C PRO A 110 27.78 -35.65 -20.86
N ALA A 111 28.94 -35.23 -20.32
CA ALA A 111 29.16 -35.13 -18.88
C ALA A 111 28.24 -34.08 -18.21
N LEU A 112 28.02 -32.94 -18.86
CA LEU A 112 27.07 -31.94 -18.38
C LEU A 112 25.64 -32.50 -18.36
N MET A 113 25.27 -33.25 -19.39
CA MET A 113 23.93 -33.83 -19.50
C MET A 113 23.67 -34.88 -18.41
N ASP A 114 24.63 -35.78 -18.18
CA ASP A 114 24.55 -36.78 -17.10
C ASP A 114 24.47 -36.09 -15.73
N PHE A 115 25.27 -35.04 -15.51
CA PHE A 115 25.15 -34.24 -14.29
C PHE A 115 23.75 -33.62 -14.15
N MET A 116 23.22 -32.98 -15.20
CA MET A 116 21.90 -32.32 -15.16
C MET A 116 20.73 -33.28 -14.95
N VAL A 117 20.84 -34.54 -15.39
CA VAL A 117 19.74 -35.53 -15.32
C VAL A 117 19.85 -36.42 -14.09
N GLU A 118 21.03 -36.95 -13.80
CA GLU A 118 21.20 -38.02 -12.80
C GLU A 118 21.67 -37.49 -11.44
N VAL A 119 22.40 -36.37 -11.43
CA VAL A 119 23.10 -35.87 -10.23
C VAL A 119 22.38 -34.65 -9.66
N LEU A 120 22.30 -33.57 -10.43
CA LEU A 120 21.72 -32.30 -10.03
C LEU A 120 20.31 -32.43 -9.44
N PRO A 121 19.37 -33.19 -10.04
CA PRO A 121 18.00 -33.24 -9.54
C PRO A 121 17.87 -33.98 -8.19
N LYS A 122 18.81 -34.85 -7.81
CA LYS A 122 18.86 -35.50 -6.48
C LYS A 122 19.16 -34.47 -5.41
N TYR A 123 20.24 -33.70 -5.60
CA TYR A 123 20.64 -32.65 -4.66
C TYR A 123 19.59 -31.53 -4.58
N LEU A 124 19.04 -31.09 -5.71
CA LEU A 124 17.97 -30.08 -5.72
C LEU A 124 16.71 -30.58 -4.97
N GLY A 125 16.37 -31.86 -5.08
CA GLY A 125 15.25 -32.46 -4.33
C GLY A 125 15.46 -32.36 -2.82
N VAL A 126 16.64 -32.76 -2.33
CA VAL A 126 17.00 -32.66 -0.90
C VAL A 126 17.03 -31.20 -0.45
N ILE A 127 17.72 -30.33 -1.17
CA ILE A 127 17.85 -28.90 -0.86
C ILE A 127 16.46 -28.25 -0.80
N SER A 128 15.62 -28.48 -1.81
CA SER A 128 14.27 -27.89 -1.84
C SER A 128 13.43 -28.35 -0.65
N THR A 129 13.48 -29.64 -0.29
CA THR A 129 12.75 -30.22 0.84
C THR A 129 13.22 -29.60 2.17
N LEU A 130 14.54 -29.43 2.35
CA LEU A 130 15.10 -28.76 3.53
C LEU A 130 14.70 -27.29 3.61
N LEU A 131 14.79 -26.55 2.50
CA LEU A 131 14.40 -25.13 2.45
C LEU A 131 12.92 -24.94 2.76
N PHE A 132 12.04 -25.79 2.20
CA PHE A 132 10.60 -25.71 2.43
C PHE A 132 10.21 -26.15 3.85
N SER A 133 10.89 -27.17 4.40
CA SER A 133 10.76 -27.54 5.82
C SER A 133 11.20 -26.37 6.73
N GLY A 134 12.27 -25.67 6.35
CA GLY A 134 12.71 -24.44 6.99
C GLY A 134 11.66 -23.33 6.95
N LEU A 135 10.95 -23.15 5.83
CA LEU A 135 9.83 -22.20 5.73
C LEU A 135 8.64 -22.58 6.62
N LEU A 136 8.30 -23.87 6.71
CA LEU A 136 7.27 -24.37 7.62
C LEU A 136 7.66 -24.11 9.07
N LEU A 137 8.88 -24.48 9.47
CA LEU A 137 9.40 -24.21 10.81
C LEU A 137 9.39 -22.71 11.11
N TYR A 138 9.85 -21.89 10.17
CA TYR A 138 9.83 -20.44 10.28
C TYR A 138 8.40 -19.92 10.52
N ARG A 139 7.39 -20.46 9.82
CA ARG A 139 5.97 -20.09 10.00
C ARG A 139 5.42 -20.51 11.36
N ILE A 140 5.84 -21.66 11.91
CA ILE A 140 5.40 -22.17 13.20
C ILE A 140 6.02 -21.36 14.36
N VAL A 141 7.32 -21.03 14.26
CA VAL A 141 8.07 -20.34 15.30
C VAL A 141 7.77 -18.83 15.31
N ASN A 142 7.62 -18.21 14.15
CA ASN A 142 7.34 -16.78 14.07
C ASN A 142 5.91 -16.46 14.54
N SER A 143 5.79 -15.78 15.69
CA SER A 143 4.51 -15.45 16.31
C SER A 143 3.54 -14.72 15.38
N THR A 144 4.03 -13.78 14.56
CA THR A 144 3.20 -13.02 13.61
C THR A 144 2.64 -13.91 12.52
N LEU A 145 3.48 -14.76 11.92
CA LEU A 145 3.02 -15.70 10.89
C LEU A 145 2.08 -16.75 11.47
N LYS A 146 2.36 -17.24 12.68
CA LYS A 146 1.50 -18.17 13.41
C LYS A 146 0.11 -17.56 13.63
N GLN A 147 0.01 -16.29 14.04
CA GLN A 147 -1.28 -15.60 14.19
C GLN A 147 -2.08 -15.52 12.88
N GLN A 148 -1.42 -15.38 11.73
CA GLN A 148 -2.09 -15.33 10.42
C GLN A 148 -2.42 -16.70 9.83
N SER A 149 -1.76 -17.76 10.30
CA SER A 149 -1.85 -19.10 9.75
C SER A 149 -3.14 -19.79 10.18
N GLU A 150 -3.66 -20.62 9.30
CA GLU A 150 -4.85 -21.45 9.50
C GLU A 150 -4.59 -22.89 9.11
N ILE A 151 -5.52 -23.77 9.44
CA ILE A 151 -5.43 -25.21 9.14
C ILE A 151 -5.19 -25.43 7.63
N GLU A 152 -5.87 -24.68 6.77
CA GLU A 152 -5.67 -24.72 5.32
C GLU A 152 -4.21 -24.41 4.91
N ASP A 153 -3.52 -23.52 5.62
CA ASP A 153 -2.12 -23.16 5.34
C ASP A 153 -1.19 -24.34 5.64
N TYR A 154 -1.44 -25.04 6.74
CA TYR A 154 -0.67 -26.22 7.13
C TYR A 154 -0.99 -27.42 6.22
N LEU A 155 -2.26 -27.60 5.81
CA LEU A 155 -2.68 -28.65 4.88
C LEU A 155 -1.96 -28.51 3.52
N VAL A 156 -1.95 -27.30 2.94
CA VAL A 156 -1.24 -27.02 1.68
C VAL A 156 0.25 -27.32 1.85
N THR A 157 0.86 -26.85 2.94
CA THR A 157 2.29 -27.03 3.20
C THR A 157 2.65 -28.50 3.36
N PHE A 158 1.83 -29.27 4.08
CA PHE A 158 1.98 -30.71 4.21
C PHE A 158 1.93 -31.40 2.85
N LEU A 159 0.92 -31.09 2.03
CA LEU A 159 0.78 -31.71 0.71
C LEU A 159 1.96 -31.41 -0.22
N VAL A 160 2.46 -30.17 -0.23
CA VAL A 160 3.67 -29.80 -0.99
C VAL A 160 4.90 -30.56 -0.48
N LEU A 161 5.08 -30.66 0.85
CA LEU A 161 6.17 -31.44 1.44
C LEU A 161 6.08 -32.92 1.04
N THR A 162 4.89 -33.52 1.06
CA THR A 162 4.69 -34.91 0.65
C THR A 162 5.10 -35.13 -0.80
N VAL A 163 4.70 -34.24 -1.72
CA VAL A 163 5.08 -34.32 -3.14
C VAL A 163 6.60 -34.24 -3.31
N MET A 164 7.24 -33.30 -2.62
CA MET A 164 8.69 -33.10 -2.73
C MET A 164 9.49 -34.25 -2.11
N ALA A 165 9.09 -34.69 -0.92
CA ALA A 165 9.77 -35.76 -0.20
C ALA A 165 9.64 -37.09 -0.95
N SER A 166 8.44 -37.43 -1.44
CA SER A 166 8.22 -38.62 -2.25
C SER A 166 9.00 -38.58 -3.56
N GLY A 167 9.01 -37.44 -4.26
CA GLY A 167 9.78 -37.27 -5.51
C GLY A 167 11.30 -37.34 -5.30
N THR A 168 11.78 -36.87 -4.15
CA THR A 168 13.19 -37.01 -3.75
C THR A 168 13.51 -38.46 -3.41
N LEU A 169 12.64 -39.14 -2.67
CA LEU A 169 12.80 -40.54 -2.28
C LEU A 169 12.87 -41.46 -3.50
N MET A 170 12.05 -41.22 -4.53
CA MET A 170 12.11 -41.95 -5.81
C MET A 170 13.48 -41.92 -6.47
N ARG A 171 14.29 -40.88 -6.21
CA ARG A 171 15.62 -40.71 -6.81
C ARG A 171 16.75 -41.20 -5.89
N LEU A 172 16.49 -41.32 -4.59
CA LEU A 172 17.46 -41.79 -3.60
C LEU A 172 17.38 -43.30 -3.37
N LEU A 173 16.18 -43.88 -3.47
CA LEU A 173 15.99 -45.31 -3.39
C LEU A 173 16.47 -46.00 -4.67
N PRO A 174 16.95 -47.26 -4.59
CA PRO A 174 17.29 -48.03 -5.76
C PRO A 174 16.07 -48.19 -6.68
N PRO A 175 16.26 -48.12 -8.01
CA PRO A 175 15.18 -48.36 -8.97
C PRO A 175 14.72 -49.82 -8.88
N ASP A 176 13.42 -50.06 -9.08
CA ASP A 176 12.86 -51.42 -9.09
C ASP A 176 13.20 -52.14 -10.42
N SER A 177 13.45 -51.40 -11.52
CA SER A 177 14.02 -51.92 -12.77
C SER A 177 14.84 -50.85 -13.49
N LEU A 178 15.86 -51.28 -14.25
CA LEU A 178 16.64 -50.41 -15.15
C LEU A 178 15.91 -50.13 -16.47
N ASP A 179 14.83 -50.88 -16.76
CA ASP A 179 14.04 -50.68 -17.96
C ASP A 179 13.27 -49.36 -17.90
N PRO A 180 13.12 -48.66 -19.04
CA PRO A 180 12.34 -47.45 -19.12
C PRO A 180 10.86 -47.74 -18.89
N MET A 181 10.20 -46.82 -18.19
CA MET A 181 8.77 -46.88 -17.92
C MET A 181 8.05 -45.80 -18.74
N ASN A 182 6.99 -46.20 -19.44
CA ASN A 182 6.12 -45.28 -20.17
C ASN A 182 4.76 -45.21 -19.46
N ILE A 183 4.37 -44.02 -19.01
CA ILE A 183 3.07 -43.79 -18.40
C ILE A 183 2.23 -42.95 -19.36
N ARG A 184 1.09 -43.50 -19.78
CA ARG A 184 0.07 -42.75 -20.52
C ARG A 184 -0.66 -41.81 -19.57
N PHE A 185 -0.23 -40.54 -19.52
CA PHE A 185 -0.71 -39.57 -18.54
C PHE A 185 -2.06 -38.96 -18.96
N LEU A 186 -2.21 -38.60 -20.24
CA LEU A 186 -3.45 -38.12 -20.87
C LEU A 186 -3.51 -38.62 -22.32
N PRO A 187 -4.67 -38.56 -23.01
CA PRO A 187 -4.74 -38.85 -24.44
C PRO A 187 -3.71 -38.03 -25.23
N GLY A 188 -2.76 -38.70 -25.89
CA GLY A 188 -1.67 -38.06 -26.65
C GLY A 188 -0.46 -37.58 -25.82
N ILE A 189 -0.49 -37.70 -24.49
CA ILE A 189 0.61 -37.27 -23.60
C ILE A 189 1.18 -38.48 -22.86
N ILE A 190 2.42 -38.83 -23.20
CA ILE A 190 3.15 -39.95 -22.61
C ILE A 190 4.30 -39.40 -21.78
N LEU A 191 4.33 -39.77 -20.50
CA LEU A 191 5.46 -39.53 -19.61
C LEU A 191 6.47 -40.67 -19.77
N LYS A 192 7.65 -40.36 -20.29
CA LYS A 192 8.76 -41.30 -20.42
C LYS A 192 9.71 -41.14 -19.23
N ILE A 193 9.94 -42.23 -18.51
CA ILE A 193 10.89 -42.30 -17.40
C ILE A 193 12.00 -43.26 -17.81
N GLU A 194 13.26 -42.81 -17.75
CA GLU A 194 14.41 -43.56 -18.27
C GLU A 194 14.68 -44.88 -17.54
N LYS A 195 14.39 -44.93 -16.23
CA LYS A 195 14.53 -46.10 -15.38
C LYS A 195 13.29 -46.21 -14.52
N THR A 196 12.80 -47.43 -14.30
CA THR A 196 11.65 -47.68 -13.43
C THR A 196 12.04 -47.35 -11.98
N PRO A 197 11.52 -46.23 -11.41
CA PRO A 197 11.87 -45.84 -10.05
C PRO A 197 11.19 -46.79 -9.05
N ASN A 198 11.53 -46.68 -7.77
CA ASN A 198 10.83 -47.43 -6.74
C ASN A 198 9.31 -47.17 -6.79
N ILE A 199 8.53 -48.21 -7.10
CA ILE A 199 7.11 -48.11 -7.48
C ILE A 199 6.28 -47.53 -6.33
N ALA A 200 6.60 -47.89 -5.08
CA ALA A 200 5.89 -47.37 -3.92
C ALA A 200 6.05 -45.85 -3.79
N SER A 201 7.29 -45.36 -3.87
CA SER A 201 7.57 -43.91 -3.83
C SER A 201 7.00 -43.16 -5.04
N LEU A 202 7.03 -43.76 -6.24
CA LEU A 202 6.41 -43.24 -7.45
C LEU A 202 4.90 -43.08 -7.30
N LEU A 203 4.23 -44.09 -6.76
CA LEU A 203 2.79 -44.05 -6.56
C LEU A 203 2.40 -42.96 -5.56
N ILE A 204 3.11 -42.85 -4.43
CA ILE A 204 2.90 -41.77 -3.44
C ILE A 204 3.09 -40.41 -4.11
N HIS A 205 4.14 -40.25 -4.91
CA HIS A 205 4.42 -39.00 -5.61
C HIS A 205 3.32 -38.64 -6.61
N ILE A 206 2.91 -39.57 -7.47
CA ILE A 206 1.83 -39.35 -8.44
C ILE A 206 0.54 -38.97 -7.70
N VAL A 207 0.08 -39.77 -6.74
CA VAL A 207 -1.18 -39.51 -6.04
C VAL A 207 -1.14 -38.17 -5.32
N SER A 208 -0.07 -37.87 -4.57
CA SER A 208 0.06 -36.60 -3.86
C SER A 208 0.16 -35.40 -4.81
N ALA A 209 0.85 -35.54 -5.95
CA ALA A 209 0.95 -34.47 -6.96
C ALA A 209 -0.39 -34.21 -7.64
N GLN A 210 -1.15 -35.25 -7.98
CA GLN A 210 -2.51 -35.11 -8.53
C GLN A 210 -3.44 -34.44 -7.52
N LEU A 211 -3.41 -34.84 -6.24
CA LEU A 211 -4.16 -34.19 -5.16
C LEU A 211 -3.77 -32.71 -5.02
N LEU A 212 -2.47 -32.38 -5.11
CA LEU A 212 -1.98 -31.01 -5.06
C LEU A 212 -2.52 -30.17 -6.22
N ILE A 213 -2.48 -30.70 -7.44
CA ILE A 213 -2.97 -30.02 -8.64
C ILE A 213 -4.49 -29.81 -8.54
N MET A 214 -5.26 -30.82 -8.13
CA MET A 214 -6.71 -30.69 -7.90
C MET A 214 -7.03 -29.61 -6.86
N TYR A 215 -6.25 -29.52 -5.79
CA TYR A 215 -6.47 -28.57 -4.71
C TYR A 215 -5.93 -27.16 -5.01
N LEU A 216 -5.00 -27.01 -5.95
CA LEU A 216 -4.39 -25.74 -6.35
C LEU A 216 -5.41 -24.62 -6.59
N PRO A 217 -6.44 -24.77 -7.45
CA PRO A 217 -7.40 -23.69 -7.69
C PRO A 217 -8.26 -23.36 -6.48
N PHE A 218 -8.38 -24.24 -5.49
CA PHE A 218 -9.22 -24.02 -4.29
C PHE A 218 -8.40 -23.54 -3.09
N SER A 219 -7.09 -23.60 -3.16
CA SER A 219 -6.17 -23.23 -2.09
C SER A 219 -5.44 -21.91 -2.36
N LYS A 220 -4.51 -21.55 -1.47
CA LYS A 220 -3.63 -20.40 -1.66
C LYS A 220 -2.58 -20.60 -2.76
N LEU A 221 -2.40 -21.81 -3.29
CA LEU A 221 -1.47 -22.05 -4.39
C LEU A 221 -1.92 -21.37 -5.69
N VAL A 222 -3.18 -20.93 -5.78
CA VAL A 222 -3.65 -20.07 -6.87
C VAL A 222 -2.78 -18.81 -7.05
N HIS A 223 -2.04 -18.38 -6.02
CA HIS A 223 -1.07 -17.28 -6.13
C HIS A 223 -0.03 -17.47 -7.23
N ILE A 224 0.31 -18.72 -7.60
CA ILE A 224 1.23 -19.01 -8.71
C ILE A 224 0.72 -18.37 -10.01
N ILE A 225 -0.60 -18.34 -10.21
CA ILE A 225 -1.26 -17.75 -11.38
C ILE A 225 -1.65 -16.30 -11.06
N SER A 226 -2.31 -16.08 -9.93
CA SER A 226 -2.92 -14.79 -9.62
C SER A 226 -1.90 -13.69 -9.30
N ALA A 227 -0.68 -14.03 -8.85
CA ALA A 227 0.38 -13.04 -8.64
C ALA A 227 0.86 -12.39 -9.94
N ILE A 228 1.00 -13.16 -11.02
CA ILE A 228 1.41 -12.67 -12.35
C ILE A 228 0.33 -11.74 -12.90
N LEU A 229 -0.94 -12.15 -12.81
CA LEU A 229 -2.07 -11.33 -13.21
C LEU A 229 -2.14 -10.05 -12.38
N ASN A 230 -2.00 -10.14 -11.05
CA ASN A 230 -2.04 -8.97 -10.18
C ASN A 230 -0.93 -7.97 -10.53
N LEU A 231 0.30 -8.45 -10.75
CA LEU A 231 1.41 -7.62 -11.17
C LEU A 231 1.12 -6.88 -12.50
N THR A 232 0.54 -7.58 -13.47
CA THR A 232 0.16 -7.01 -14.77
C THR A 232 -0.76 -5.81 -14.57
N TYR A 233 -1.82 -5.95 -13.76
CA TYR A 233 -2.76 -4.85 -13.52
C TYR A 233 -2.20 -3.75 -12.62
N SER A 234 -1.45 -4.09 -11.57
CA SER A 234 -0.84 -3.10 -10.70
C SER A 234 0.19 -2.24 -11.43
N SER A 235 0.93 -2.79 -12.39
CA SER A 235 1.87 -2.00 -13.21
C SER A 235 1.15 -1.03 -14.17
N ILE A 236 -0.07 -1.36 -14.63
CA ILE A 236 -0.92 -0.41 -15.36
C ILE A 236 -1.34 0.74 -14.42
N GLU A 237 -1.78 0.43 -13.20
CA GLU A 237 -2.25 1.42 -12.23
C GLU A 237 -1.15 2.36 -11.75
N ILE A 238 0.05 1.83 -11.46
CA ILE A 238 1.22 2.62 -11.07
C ILE A 238 1.51 3.66 -12.16
N LYS A 239 1.49 3.23 -13.42
CA LYS A 239 1.76 4.11 -14.56
C LYS A 239 0.63 5.10 -14.83
N ALA A 240 -0.62 4.71 -14.56
CA ALA A 240 -1.76 5.62 -14.64
C ALA A 240 -1.83 6.57 -13.43
N GLU A 241 -0.93 6.45 -12.44
CA GLU A 241 -0.96 7.16 -11.15
C GLU A 241 -2.32 7.02 -10.43
N THR A 242 -3.03 5.92 -10.69
CA THR A 242 -4.39 5.73 -10.19
C THR A 242 -4.37 5.05 -8.84
N PHE A 243 -4.70 5.82 -7.79
CA PHE A 243 -4.91 5.28 -6.45
C PHE A 243 -6.16 4.38 -6.36
N LEU A 244 -7.17 4.67 -7.19
CA LEU A 244 -8.40 3.91 -7.38
C LEU A 244 -8.72 3.95 -8.89
N SER A 245 -8.92 2.80 -9.53
CA SER A 245 -9.27 2.73 -10.95
C SER A 245 -10.59 3.47 -11.22
N PRO A 246 -10.67 4.37 -12.22
CA PRO A 246 -11.85 5.17 -12.56
C PRO A 246 -13.11 4.38 -12.97
N SER A 247 -13.03 3.05 -13.08
CA SER A 247 -14.06 2.25 -13.75
C SER A 247 -15.28 1.87 -12.90
N ASN A 248 -15.44 2.39 -11.68
CA ASN A 248 -16.66 2.16 -10.90
C ASN A 248 -17.84 3.00 -11.44
N LYS A 249 -18.40 2.62 -12.61
CA LYS A 249 -19.68 3.16 -13.13
C LYS A 249 -20.82 3.06 -12.11
N GLY A 250 -20.71 2.14 -11.14
CA GLY A 250 -21.65 2.01 -10.02
C GLY A 250 -21.57 3.13 -8.97
N TRP A 251 -20.50 3.94 -8.95
CA TRP A 251 -20.35 5.05 -8.00
C TRP A 251 -20.82 6.39 -8.60
N GLU A 252 -21.00 6.45 -9.92
CA GLU A 252 -21.48 7.63 -10.67
C GLU A 252 -23.01 7.60 -10.90
N ASN A 253 -23.61 6.42 -11.10
CA ASN A 253 -25.02 6.28 -11.48
C ASN A 253 -26.05 6.41 -10.33
N GLU A 254 -25.62 6.61 -9.09
CA GLU A 254 -26.53 6.68 -7.93
C GLU A 254 -26.91 8.13 -7.54
N LYS A 255 -27.20 8.98 -8.53
CA LYS A 255 -27.83 10.30 -8.28
C LYS A 255 -29.27 10.22 -7.72
N THR A 256 -29.86 9.02 -7.58
CA THR A 256 -31.33 8.87 -7.43
C THR A 256 -31.85 7.79 -6.47
N LYS A 257 -31.03 7.16 -5.63
CA LYS A 257 -31.59 6.25 -4.60
C LYS A 257 -31.37 6.83 -3.20
N LYS A 258 -32.47 7.13 -2.51
CA LYS A 258 -32.50 7.28 -1.04
C LYS A 258 -31.58 6.22 -0.45
N GLU A 259 -30.72 6.63 0.47
CA GLU A 259 -29.80 5.77 1.22
C GLU A 259 -30.60 4.64 1.90
N GLY A 260 -30.81 3.54 1.17
CA GLY A 260 -31.29 2.31 1.76
C GLY A 260 -30.12 1.72 2.52
N ILE A 261 -30.14 1.85 3.84
CA ILE A 261 -29.25 1.11 4.73
C ILE A 261 -29.44 -0.37 4.40
N LEU A 262 -28.39 -1.01 3.90
CA LEU A 262 -28.38 -2.46 3.74
C LEU A 262 -27.90 -3.06 5.07
N ASP A 263 -28.71 -3.89 5.72
CA ASP A 263 -28.31 -4.54 6.99
C ASP A 263 -27.18 -5.57 6.82
N GLU A 264 -26.82 -5.91 5.57
CA GLU A 264 -25.75 -6.86 5.24
C GLU A 264 -24.65 -6.23 4.37
N ILE A 265 -23.38 -6.55 4.68
CA ILE A 265 -22.27 -6.20 3.78
C ILE A 265 -22.43 -6.93 2.46
N ASN A 266 -22.43 -6.17 1.36
CA ASN A 266 -22.30 -6.71 0.03
C ASN A 266 -20.91 -6.49 -0.59
N LEU A 267 -19.95 -7.37 -0.24
CA LEU A 267 -18.61 -7.37 -0.86
C LEU A 267 -18.60 -7.84 -2.32
N THR A 268 -19.72 -8.30 -2.89
CA THR A 268 -19.78 -8.68 -4.32
C THR A 268 -19.63 -7.48 -5.25
N THR A 269 -19.80 -6.27 -4.72
CA THR A 269 -19.53 -4.99 -5.39
C THR A 269 -18.04 -4.66 -5.50
N LEU A 270 -17.15 -5.42 -4.85
CA LEU A 270 -15.71 -5.24 -5.01
C LEU A 270 -15.29 -5.47 -6.47
N PRO A 271 -14.51 -4.55 -7.06
CA PRO A 271 -13.87 -4.75 -8.36
C PRO A 271 -13.16 -6.10 -8.49
N GLY A 272 -13.24 -6.70 -9.67
CA GLY A 272 -12.64 -8.00 -9.96
C GLY A 272 -11.14 -8.06 -9.68
N ARG A 273 -10.44 -6.97 -10.01
CA ARG A 273 -9.02 -6.77 -9.68
C ARG A 273 -8.72 -6.85 -8.18
N TYR A 274 -9.63 -6.40 -7.31
CA TYR A 274 -9.46 -6.50 -5.87
C TYR A 274 -9.73 -7.92 -5.38
N VAL A 275 -10.68 -8.63 -5.98
CA VAL A 275 -10.88 -10.06 -5.70
C VAL A 275 -9.64 -10.87 -6.09
N LEU A 276 -9.07 -10.60 -7.26
CA LEU A 276 -7.79 -11.19 -7.70
C LEU A 276 -6.69 -10.90 -6.67
N ALA A 277 -6.53 -9.64 -6.26
CA ALA A 277 -5.54 -9.23 -5.28
C ALA A 277 -5.72 -9.90 -3.90
N LEU A 278 -6.96 -10.07 -3.44
CA LEU A 278 -7.28 -10.78 -2.21
C LEU A 278 -6.85 -12.25 -2.29
N GLU A 279 -7.07 -12.90 -3.44
CA GLU A 279 -6.69 -14.30 -3.68
C GLU A 279 -5.19 -14.49 -3.91
N SER A 280 -4.48 -13.45 -4.38
CA SER A 280 -3.01 -13.45 -4.48
C SER A 280 -2.30 -13.38 -3.13
N CYS A 281 -2.95 -12.91 -2.06
CA CYS A 281 -2.29 -12.77 -0.76
C CYS A 281 -1.91 -14.13 -0.14
N VAL A 282 -0.61 -14.43 -0.07
CA VAL A 282 -0.07 -15.65 0.57
C VAL A 282 0.17 -15.51 2.07
N THR A 283 -0.18 -14.38 2.70
CA THR A 283 0.05 -14.14 4.14
C THR A 283 1.52 -14.42 4.56
N CYS A 284 2.47 -13.85 3.81
CA CYS A 284 3.91 -14.03 4.07
C CYS A 284 4.46 -13.14 5.20
N GLY A 285 3.66 -12.18 5.68
CA GLY A 285 4.04 -11.27 6.77
C GLY A 285 5.02 -10.14 6.41
N ASN A 286 5.46 -9.98 5.15
CA ASN A 286 6.40 -8.89 4.82
C ASN A 286 5.82 -7.50 5.13
N CYS A 287 4.50 -7.36 4.98
CA CYS A 287 3.76 -6.13 5.27
C CYS A 287 3.64 -5.78 6.77
N THR A 288 4.14 -6.61 7.70
CA THR A 288 3.87 -6.45 9.14
C THR A 288 5.00 -5.81 9.91
N LEU A 289 6.21 -5.76 9.34
CA LEU A 289 7.44 -5.39 10.05
C LEU A 289 7.35 -3.99 10.66
N ASP A 290 6.94 -3.00 9.86
CA ASP A 290 6.73 -1.62 10.33
C ASP A 290 5.30 -1.14 10.07
N CYS A 291 4.32 -2.06 10.06
CA CYS A 291 2.92 -1.68 10.03
C CYS A 291 2.57 -1.01 11.37
N PRO A 292 2.34 0.32 11.41
CA PRO A 292 2.32 1.08 12.67
C PRO A 292 1.20 0.62 13.60
N THR A 293 0.06 0.24 13.04
CA THR A 293 -1.10 -0.23 13.81
C THR A 293 -0.88 -1.61 14.41
N TYR A 294 -0.13 -2.48 13.74
CA TYR A 294 0.15 -3.84 14.24
C TYR A 294 1.37 -3.88 15.15
N THR A 295 2.44 -3.16 14.83
CA THR A 295 3.67 -3.20 15.61
C THR A 295 3.46 -2.75 17.04
N LEU A 296 2.52 -1.84 17.27
CA LEU A 296 2.17 -1.32 18.59
C LEU A 296 1.05 -2.11 19.26
N SER A 297 -0.04 -2.43 18.55
CA SER A 297 -1.15 -3.16 19.19
C SER A 297 -0.87 -4.66 19.40
N LYS A 298 -0.02 -5.26 18.54
CA LYS A 298 0.18 -6.71 18.40
C LYS A 298 -1.11 -7.52 18.15
N GLU A 299 -2.21 -6.86 17.78
CA GLU A 299 -3.49 -7.51 17.53
C GLU A 299 -3.56 -8.14 16.12
N LYS A 300 -4.10 -9.36 16.03
CA LYS A 300 -4.31 -10.07 14.77
C LYS A 300 -5.17 -9.27 13.77
N THR A 301 -6.13 -8.49 14.26
CA THR A 301 -7.02 -7.61 13.46
C THR A 301 -6.27 -6.51 12.72
N HIS A 302 -5.08 -6.13 13.20
CA HIS A 302 -4.27 -5.06 12.63
C HIS A 302 -3.23 -5.54 11.62
N ILE A 303 -3.03 -6.86 11.51
CA ILE A 303 -2.07 -7.41 10.56
C ILE A 303 -2.62 -7.25 9.12
N PRO A 304 -1.92 -6.56 8.19
CA PRO A 304 -2.47 -6.31 6.85
C PRO A 304 -2.88 -7.59 6.09
N GLY A 305 -2.03 -8.62 6.08
CA GLY A 305 -2.40 -9.91 5.45
C GLY A 305 -3.64 -10.56 6.08
N ALA A 306 -3.87 -10.39 7.39
CA ALA A 306 -5.05 -10.91 8.07
C ALA A 306 -6.31 -10.11 7.73
N ARG A 307 -6.19 -8.79 7.51
CA ARG A 307 -7.27 -7.94 7.00
C ARG A 307 -7.72 -8.43 5.61
N LEU A 308 -6.80 -8.60 4.66
CA LEU A 308 -7.13 -9.14 3.34
C LEU A 308 -7.80 -10.52 3.42
N LYS A 309 -7.28 -11.43 4.24
CA LYS A 309 -7.87 -12.77 4.42
C LYS A 309 -9.29 -12.70 4.99
N LYS A 310 -9.55 -11.79 5.94
CA LYS A 310 -10.88 -11.53 6.49
C LYS A 310 -11.84 -11.02 5.41
N LEU A 311 -11.38 -10.12 4.55
CA LEU A 311 -12.17 -9.62 3.42
C LEU A 311 -12.49 -10.73 2.40
N LEU A 312 -11.51 -11.59 2.07
CA LEU A 312 -11.75 -12.72 1.18
C LEU A 312 -12.79 -13.70 1.75
N ARG A 313 -12.77 -13.94 3.06
CA ARG A 313 -13.78 -14.77 3.73
C ARG A 313 -15.16 -14.15 3.68
N ALA A 314 -15.28 -12.87 4.01
CA ALA A 314 -16.55 -12.15 3.91
C ALA A 314 -17.07 -12.17 2.45
N TYR A 315 -16.18 -12.02 1.46
CA TYR A 315 -16.55 -12.13 0.04
C TYR A 315 -17.06 -13.53 -0.32
N ASN A 316 -16.44 -14.58 0.22
CA ASN A 316 -16.82 -15.96 -0.05
C ASN A 316 -18.12 -16.39 0.65
N GLN A 317 -18.62 -15.66 1.65
CA GLN A 317 -19.90 -15.96 2.32
C GLN A 317 -21.12 -15.87 1.40
N ARG A 318 -20.97 -15.42 0.15
CA ARG A 318 -22.02 -15.58 -0.87
C ARG A 318 -22.26 -17.03 -1.29
N TYR A 319 -21.28 -17.92 -1.10
CA TYR A 319 -21.39 -19.33 -1.45
C TYR A 319 -21.97 -20.11 -0.27
N LEU A 320 -22.96 -20.96 -0.57
CA LEU A 320 -23.66 -21.76 0.45
C LEU A 320 -22.68 -22.58 1.31
N VAL A 321 -21.73 -23.25 0.67
CA VAL A 321 -20.69 -24.06 1.34
C VAL A 321 -19.89 -23.19 2.33
N SER A 322 -19.51 -21.97 1.95
CA SER A 322 -18.79 -21.06 2.83
C SER A 322 -19.65 -20.49 3.97
N ARG A 323 -20.98 -20.42 3.81
CA ARG A 323 -21.90 -20.02 4.90
C ARG A 323 -22.06 -21.11 5.95
N ILE A 324 -22.07 -22.37 5.52
CA ILE A 324 -22.30 -23.55 6.37
C ILE A 324 -21.01 -24.01 7.04
N LEU A 325 -19.94 -24.20 6.25
CA LEU A 325 -18.66 -24.74 6.73
C LEU A 325 -17.63 -23.66 7.08
N GLY A 326 -17.84 -22.44 6.61
CA GLY A 326 -16.90 -21.33 6.82
C GLY A 326 -17.13 -20.60 8.14
N ARG A 327 -16.08 -19.92 8.61
CA ARG A 327 -16.19 -19.05 9.78
C ARG A 327 -16.99 -17.79 9.42
N LYS A 328 -18.02 -17.48 10.21
CA LYS A 328 -18.74 -16.20 10.11
C LYS A 328 -17.79 -15.04 10.39
N VAL A 329 -18.01 -13.93 9.69
CA VAL A 329 -17.24 -12.70 9.86
C VAL A 329 -18.10 -11.77 10.69
N ASP A 330 -17.62 -11.48 11.89
CA ASP A 330 -18.28 -10.58 12.81
C ASP A 330 -18.16 -9.11 12.36
N LYS A 331 -19.24 -8.34 12.55
CA LYS A 331 -19.36 -6.92 12.19
C LYS A 331 -18.29 -6.08 12.87
N ARG A 332 -18.19 -6.18 14.20
CA ARG A 332 -17.23 -5.40 14.99
C ARG A 332 -15.80 -5.74 14.59
N SER A 333 -15.54 -7.00 14.31
CA SER A 333 -14.21 -7.47 13.89
C SER A 333 -13.77 -6.92 12.52
N ILE A 334 -14.66 -6.85 11.52
CA ILE A 334 -14.30 -6.29 10.20
C ILE A 334 -14.19 -4.77 10.26
N GLU A 335 -15.08 -4.12 11.01
CA GLU A 335 -15.06 -2.68 11.27
C GLU A 335 -13.71 -2.25 11.87
N ARG A 336 -13.32 -2.81 13.02
CA ARG A 336 -12.02 -2.57 13.66
C ARG A 336 -10.86 -2.83 12.70
N SER A 337 -10.90 -3.94 11.96
CA SER A 337 -9.85 -4.27 10.99
C SER A 337 -9.66 -3.22 9.89
N ILE A 338 -10.69 -2.50 9.48
CA ILE A 338 -10.64 -1.58 8.35
C ILE A 338 -10.51 -0.12 8.79
N PHE A 339 -11.22 0.28 9.85
CA PHE A 339 -11.20 1.65 10.35
C PHE A 339 -10.00 1.92 11.27
N GLU A 340 -9.44 0.92 11.97
CA GLU A 340 -8.17 1.06 12.69
C GLU A 340 -6.94 0.90 11.77
N CYS A 341 -7.07 1.31 10.50
CA CYS A 341 -5.98 1.40 9.53
C CYS A 341 -5.65 2.87 9.29
N SER A 342 -4.38 3.26 9.43
CA SER A 342 -3.95 4.63 9.10
C SER A 342 -3.90 4.92 7.60
N LEU A 343 -4.16 3.92 6.74
CA LEU A 343 -4.08 4.01 5.27
C LEU A 343 -2.74 4.56 4.73
N CYS A 344 -1.67 4.46 5.52
CA CYS A 344 -0.38 5.07 5.21
C CYS A 344 0.39 4.43 4.04
N GLY A 345 -0.07 3.29 3.51
CA GLY A 345 0.54 2.64 2.35
C GLY A 345 1.78 1.76 2.60
N TYR A 346 2.33 1.66 3.82
CA TYR A 346 3.54 0.85 4.08
C TYR A 346 3.43 -0.60 3.58
N CYS A 347 2.25 -1.21 3.77
CA CYS A 347 2.00 -2.60 3.38
C CYS A 347 1.95 -2.82 1.86
N LYS A 348 1.59 -1.81 1.05
CA LYS A 348 1.62 -1.92 -0.42
C LYS A 348 3.05 -1.86 -0.94
N GLU A 349 3.86 -1.01 -0.33
CA GLU A 349 5.24 -0.77 -0.74
C GLU A 349 6.11 -1.98 -0.43
N ASN A 350 5.84 -2.63 0.69
CA ASN A 350 6.57 -3.83 1.09
C ASN A 350 5.91 -5.12 0.61
N CYS A 351 4.87 -5.08 -0.23
CA CYS A 351 4.22 -6.29 -0.73
C CYS A 351 5.04 -6.91 -1.88
N PRO A 352 5.57 -8.15 -1.75
CA PRO A 352 6.30 -8.78 -2.85
C PRO A 352 5.41 -9.09 -4.06
N LEU A 353 4.10 -9.19 -3.84
CA LEU A 353 3.09 -9.47 -4.88
C LEU A 353 2.42 -8.20 -5.40
N ILE A 354 2.89 -7.02 -5.00
CA ILE A 354 2.40 -5.70 -5.43
C ILE A 354 0.89 -5.54 -5.22
N ILE A 355 0.38 -6.01 -4.07
CA ILE A 355 -1.03 -5.83 -3.73
C ILE A 355 -1.25 -4.39 -3.24
N MET A 356 -2.18 -3.66 -3.88
CA MET A 356 -2.62 -2.31 -3.50
C MET A 356 -3.54 -2.34 -2.27
N THR A 357 -2.97 -2.78 -1.14
CA THR A 357 -3.68 -3.03 0.12
C THR A 357 -4.45 -1.84 0.67
N ASP A 358 -3.85 -0.65 0.64
CA ASP A 358 -4.44 0.63 1.05
C ASP A 358 -5.65 1.00 0.18
N SER A 359 -5.54 0.84 -1.14
CA SER A 359 -6.66 1.08 -2.06
C SER A 359 -7.82 0.10 -1.82
N ILE A 360 -7.52 -1.18 -1.56
CA ILE A 360 -8.52 -2.18 -1.19
C ILE A 360 -9.22 -1.76 0.11
N TYR A 361 -8.48 -1.38 1.15
CA TYR A 361 -9.07 -0.98 2.43
C TYR A 361 -9.92 0.28 2.28
N LEU A 362 -9.50 1.28 1.49
CA LEU A 362 -10.30 2.46 1.24
C LEU A 362 -11.60 2.11 0.50
N ALA A 363 -11.54 1.26 -0.54
CA ALA A 363 -12.72 0.81 -1.24
C ALA A 363 -13.68 0.04 -0.33
N VAL A 364 -13.15 -0.76 0.60
CA VAL A 364 -13.95 -1.46 1.59
C VAL A 364 -14.59 -0.49 2.58
N ARG A 365 -13.93 0.60 3.00
CA ARG A 365 -14.56 1.62 3.87
C ARG A 365 -15.84 2.19 3.26
N TYR A 366 -15.85 2.44 1.95
CA TYR A 366 -17.04 2.85 1.22
C TYR A 366 -18.16 1.79 1.29
N ILE A 367 -17.83 0.52 1.03
CA ILE A 367 -18.82 -0.58 1.12
C ILE A 367 -19.37 -0.73 2.54
N LEU A 368 -18.49 -0.63 3.56
CA LEU A 368 -18.88 -0.69 4.96
C LEU A 368 -19.77 0.47 5.38
N ARG A 369 -19.49 1.69 4.90
CA ARG A 369 -20.35 2.86 5.13
C ARG A 369 -21.76 2.63 4.59
N ARG A 370 -21.91 2.09 3.39
CA ARG A 370 -23.22 1.76 2.80
C ARG A 370 -24.00 0.68 3.55
N ALA A 371 -23.28 -0.24 4.20
CA ALA A 371 -23.88 -1.27 5.04
C ALA A 371 -24.12 -0.81 6.49
N ASN A 372 -23.80 0.44 6.84
CA ASN A 372 -23.81 0.94 8.22
C ASN A 372 -22.94 0.08 9.19
N TRP A 373 -21.81 -0.44 8.68
CA TRP A 373 -20.77 -1.15 9.45
C TRP A 373 -19.54 -0.28 9.63
N ILE A 374 -19.77 0.89 10.24
CA ILE A 374 -18.80 1.96 10.47
C ILE A 374 -18.90 2.38 11.95
N PRO A 375 -17.80 2.78 12.61
CA PRO A 375 -17.86 3.36 13.94
C PRO A 375 -18.78 4.58 13.98
N GLU A 376 -19.65 4.66 14.98
CA GLU A 376 -20.64 5.74 15.15
C GLU A 376 -19.98 7.13 15.16
N GLN A 377 -18.80 7.24 15.75
CA GLN A 377 -18.02 8.49 15.79
C GLN A 377 -17.68 9.00 14.38
N LEU A 378 -17.51 8.10 13.40
CA LEU A 378 -17.23 8.48 12.01
C LEU A 378 -18.49 8.88 11.24
N ILE A 379 -19.66 8.38 11.64
CA ILE A 379 -20.95 8.83 11.09
C ILE A 379 -21.17 10.28 11.50
N GLU A 380 -21.09 10.56 12.80
CA GLU A 380 -21.28 11.90 13.35
C GLU A 380 -20.23 12.88 12.80
N PHE A 381 -18.96 12.45 12.75
CA PHE A 381 -17.90 13.22 12.10
C PHE A 381 -18.25 13.60 10.66
N SER A 382 -18.82 12.67 9.88
CA SER A 382 -19.19 12.96 8.48
C SER A 382 -20.30 13.99 8.39
N LYS A 383 -21.32 13.86 9.24
CA LYS A 383 -22.45 14.79 9.33
C LYS A 383 -21.97 16.20 9.66
N VAL A 384 -21.24 16.34 10.77
CA VAL A 384 -20.67 17.61 11.23
C VAL A 384 -19.79 18.25 10.16
N THR A 385 -18.96 17.44 9.49
CA THR A 385 -18.07 17.95 8.43
C THR A 385 -18.84 18.49 7.24
N ARG A 386 -19.96 17.87 6.86
CA ARG A 386 -20.83 18.35 5.77
C ARG A 386 -21.57 19.63 6.16
N GLU A 387 -22.15 19.68 7.35
CA GLU A 387 -22.93 20.83 7.83
C GLU A 387 -22.06 22.08 8.07
N SER A 388 -20.88 21.91 8.66
CA SER A 388 -19.96 23.01 8.98
C SER A 388 -18.93 23.29 7.87
N HIS A 389 -18.90 22.46 6.83
CA HIS A 389 -17.93 22.52 5.72
C HIS A 389 -16.46 22.32 6.16
N ASN A 390 -16.21 21.90 7.40
CA ASN A 390 -14.88 21.63 7.94
C ASN A 390 -14.91 20.49 8.98
N PRO A 391 -13.80 19.72 9.14
CA PRO A 391 -13.79 18.53 9.99
C PRO A 391 -13.78 18.82 11.50
N LEU A 392 -13.84 20.09 11.91
CA LEU A 392 -13.79 20.52 13.31
C LEU A 392 -15.16 20.98 13.83
N GLY A 393 -16.19 21.02 12.99
CA GLY A 393 -17.53 21.46 13.39
C GLY A 393 -17.62 22.95 13.73
N ARG A 394 -16.62 23.75 13.35
CA ARG A 394 -16.57 25.19 13.66
C ARG A 394 -17.34 25.99 12.62
N ASN A 395 -17.75 27.21 12.95
CA ASN A 395 -18.26 28.13 11.96
C ASN A 395 -17.17 28.40 10.89
N ASN A 396 -17.52 28.31 9.60
CA ASN A 396 -16.54 28.32 8.52
C ASN A 396 -15.89 29.70 8.35
N GLU A 397 -16.58 30.76 8.77
CA GLU A 397 -16.16 32.14 8.68
C GLU A 397 -14.98 32.43 9.64
N GLU A 398 -14.82 31.64 10.70
CA GLU A 398 -13.66 31.72 11.61
C GLU A 398 -12.33 31.37 10.92
N ARG A 399 -12.35 30.75 9.72
CA ARG A 399 -11.15 30.25 9.04
C ARG A 399 -10.16 31.31 8.59
N ILE A 400 -10.57 32.56 8.54
CA ILE A 400 -9.69 33.72 8.24
C ILE A 400 -9.11 34.35 9.51
N GLY A 401 -9.52 33.89 10.69
CA GLY A 401 -9.09 34.46 11.98
C GLY A 401 -7.60 34.25 12.30
N TRP A 402 -6.92 33.34 11.60
CA TRP A 402 -5.47 33.19 11.75
C TRP A 402 -4.70 34.43 11.27
N ILE A 403 -5.22 35.20 10.31
CA ILE A 403 -4.56 36.39 9.75
C ILE A 403 -4.34 37.42 10.87
N ASP A 404 -5.43 37.84 11.53
CA ASP A 404 -5.39 38.83 12.61
C ASP A 404 -4.58 38.32 13.81
N TYR A 405 -4.75 37.03 14.16
CA TYR A 405 -4.00 36.40 15.24
C TYR A 405 -2.49 36.44 14.99
N ARG A 406 -2.05 36.13 13.75
CA ARG A 406 -0.64 36.09 13.37
C ARG A 406 -0.04 37.48 13.22
N ALA A 407 -0.75 38.43 12.60
CA ALA A 407 -0.32 39.83 12.55
C ALA A 407 -0.07 40.39 13.97
N SER A 408 -1.05 40.23 14.89
CA SER A 408 -0.90 40.66 16.29
C SER A 408 0.25 39.96 17.02
N ARG A 409 0.43 38.65 16.78
CA ARG A 409 1.52 37.86 17.40
C ARG A 409 2.88 38.31 16.87
N ASN A 410 3.04 38.43 15.56
CA ASN A 410 4.30 38.79 14.93
C ASN A 410 4.71 40.20 15.31
N ASN A 411 3.79 41.17 15.31
CA ASN A 411 4.04 42.54 15.78
C ASN A 411 4.53 42.58 17.24
N ARG A 412 3.95 41.76 18.13
CA ARG A 412 4.44 41.62 19.52
C ARG A 412 5.83 40.99 19.58
N MET A 413 6.12 40.01 18.72
CA MET A 413 7.43 39.37 18.68
C MET A 413 8.50 40.32 18.14
N LEU A 414 8.22 41.11 17.10
CA LEU A 414 9.14 42.12 16.56
C LEU A 414 9.45 43.20 17.59
N LYS A 415 8.43 43.72 18.30
CA LYS A 415 8.64 44.65 19.42
C LYS A 415 9.53 44.08 20.53
N LYS A 416 9.47 42.77 20.77
CA LYS A 416 10.24 42.09 21.82
C LYS A 416 11.66 41.71 21.39
N LEU A 417 11.82 41.27 20.14
CA LEU A 417 13.05 40.64 19.65
C LEU A 417 13.88 41.55 18.74
N GLY A 418 13.30 42.65 18.25
CA GLY A 418 13.91 43.55 17.27
C GLY A 418 13.51 43.19 15.83
N GLU A 419 13.35 44.22 14.99
CA GLU A 419 12.97 44.09 13.58
C GLU A 419 14.03 43.36 12.75
N GLU A 420 15.30 43.38 13.19
CA GLU A 420 16.41 42.70 12.51
C GLU A 420 16.28 41.18 12.54
N THR A 421 15.38 40.63 13.36
CA THR A 421 15.11 39.19 13.41
C THR A 421 14.25 38.68 12.25
N ALA A 422 13.55 39.61 11.58
CA ALA A 422 12.75 39.37 10.38
C ALA A 422 12.80 40.58 9.43
N PRO A 423 13.95 40.87 8.80
CA PRO A 423 14.16 42.06 7.98
C PRO A 423 13.27 42.13 6.73
N PHE A 424 12.61 41.02 6.38
CA PHE A 424 11.70 40.94 5.23
C PHE A 424 10.24 40.68 5.65
N TYR A 425 9.90 40.90 6.93
CA TYR A 425 8.53 40.80 7.40
C TYR A 425 7.62 41.82 6.68
N ILE A 426 6.42 41.39 6.33
CA ILE A 426 5.41 42.24 5.68
C ILE A 426 4.14 42.10 6.50
N GLU A 427 3.60 43.23 6.99
CA GLU A 427 2.35 43.19 7.73
C GLU A 427 1.21 42.66 6.85
N LEU A 428 0.43 41.72 7.41
CA LEU A 428 -0.67 41.08 6.71
C LEU A 428 -1.98 41.78 7.03
N ASN A 429 -2.77 42.05 6.01
CA ASN A 429 -4.18 42.43 6.10
C ASN A 429 -5.03 41.48 5.24
N LYS A 430 -6.35 41.49 5.41
CA LYS A 430 -7.25 40.54 4.74
C LYS A 430 -7.44 40.90 3.28
N GLU A 431 -7.50 42.18 2.98
CA GLU A 431 -7.74 42.76 1.66
C GLU A 431 -6.62 42.38 0.68
N ASP A 432 -5.38 42.32 1.15
CA ASP A 432 -4.22 41.90 0.38
C ASP A 432 -4.22 40.41 0.01
N LEU A 433 -4.82 39.58 0.88
CA LEU A 433 -4.77 38.12 0.78
C LEU A 433 -6.00 37.55 0.07
N ILE A 434 -7.16 38.21 0.16
CA ILE A 434 -8.43 37.77 -0.40
C ILE A 434 -8.79 38.69 -1.58
N LYS A 435 -8.15 38.46 -2.72
CA LYS A 435 -8.40 39.20 -3.97
C LYS A 435 -9.53 38.56 -4.76
N ASP A 436 -10.17 39.32 -5.64
CA ASP A 436 -11.20 38.79 -6.54
C ASP A 436 -10.62 37.80 -7.56
N ARG A 437 -9.42 38.08 -8.09
CA ARG A 437 -8.71 37.21 -9.03
C ARG A 437 -7.21 37.19 -8.73
N ALA A 438 -6.56 36.08 -9.06
CA ALA A 438 -5.10 35.94 -9.05
C ALA A 438 -4.66 34.73 -9.90
N GLU A 439 -3.44 34.73 -10.42
CA GLU A 439 -2.89 33.58 -11.15
C GLU A 439 -2.72 32.32 -10.29
N THR A 440 -2.44 32.50 -8.99
CA THR A 440 -2.23 31.41 -8.03
C THR A 440 -3.24 31.46 -6.88
N VAL A 441 -3.83 30.32 -6.54
CA VAL A 441 -4.58 30.16 -5.28
C VAL A 441 -3.74 29.39 -4.27
N TYR A 442 -3.56 29.96 -3.08
CA TYR A 442 -3.10 29.19 -1.93
C TYR A 442 -4.31 28.57 -1.23
N PHE A 443 -4.47 27.25 -1.37
CA PHE A 443 -5.50 26.50 -0.66
C PHE A 443 -5.02 26.23 0.78
N VAL A 444 -5.64 26.91 1.74
CA VAL A 444 -5.12 27.00 3.12
C VAL A 444 -5.34 25.69 3.87
N GLY A 445 -6.55 25.14 3.79
CA GLY A 445 -6.97 23.91 4.45
C GLY A 445 -7.36 24.08 5.93
N CYS A 446 -8.05 23.09 6.48
CA CYS A 446 -8.76 23.26 7.75
C CYS A 446 -7.85 23.33 8.98
N ASN A 447 -6.90 22.40 9.13
CA ASN A 447 -6.11 22.31 10.37
C ASN A 447 -5.38 23.62 10.70
N VAL A 448 -4.77 24.24 9.68
CA VAL A 448 -3.98 25.46 9.87
C VAL A 448 -4.85 26.71 10.01
N SER A 449 -6.05 26.72 9.43
CA SER A 449 -7.02 27.80 9.60
C SER A 449 -7.59 27.87 11.01
N PHE A 450 -7.81 26.73 11.66
CA PHE A 450 -8.57 26.68 12.91
C PHE A 450 -7.71 26.41 14.15
N PHE A 451 -6.59 25.67 14.05
CA PHE A 451 -5.70 25.45 15.18
C PHE A 451 -4.65 26.56 15.29
N LYS A 452 -4.75 27.38 16.35
CA LYS A 452 -3.76 28.45 16.64
C LYS A 452 -2.32 27.92 16.67
N ALA A 453 -2.11 26.70 17.14
CA ALA A 453 -0.79 26.05 17.18
C ALA A 453 -0.17 25.82 15.79
N LEU A 454 -0.99 25.72 14.73
CA LEU A 454 -0.57 25.45 13.36
C LEU A 454 -0.71 26.69 12.45
N SER A 455 -1.24 27.79 12.97
CA SER A 455 -1.43 29.04 12.21
C SER A 455 -0.13 29.68 11.69
N GLY A 456 1.04 29.21 12.15
CA GLY A 456 2.34 29.61 11.60
C GLY A 456 2.58 29.13 10.18
N VAL A 457 1.96 28.01 9.77
CA VAL A 457 2.08 27.44 8.42
C VAL A 457 1.53 28.39 7.34
N PRO A 458 0.26 28.85 7.40
CA PRO A 458 -0.29 29.75 6.39
C PRO A 458 0.38 31.12 6.45
N ASP A 459 0.74 31.59 7.64
CA ASP A 459 1.52 32.83 7.83
C ASP A 459 2.86 32.77 7.10
N ALA A 460 3.63 31.69 7.29
CA ALA A 460 4.88 31.49 6.58
C ALA A 460 4.69 31.39 5.07
N MET A 461 3.67 30.65 4.61
CA MET A 461 3.41 30.47 3.19
C MET A 461 3.05 31.79 2.49
N VAL A 462 2.18 32.63 3.08
CA VAL A 462 1.80 33.92 2.45
C VAL A 462 2.98 34.89 2.39
N HIS A 463 3.85 34.90 3.41
CA HIS A 463 5.07 35.71 3.37
C HIS A 463 6.03 35.23 2.27
N ILE A 464 6.17 33.92 2.09
CA ILE A 464 6.99 33.33 1.02
C ILE A 464 6.42 33.70 -0.36
N LEU A 465 5.09 33.64 -0.53
CA LEU A 465 4.43 34.05 -1.78
C LEU A 465 4.62 35.54 -2.07
N LYS A 466 4.47 36.42 -1.06
CA LYS A 466 4.74 37.85 -1.19
C LYS A 466 6.21 38.13 -1.55
N LEU A 467 7.17 37.47 -0.88
CA LEU A 467 8.61 37.59 -1.18
C LEU A 467 8.92 37.16 -2.63
N ALA A 468 8.32 36.06 -3.07
CA ALA A 468 8.48 35.53 -4.42
C ALA A 468 7.81 36.38 -5.51
N LYS A 469 7.06 37.42 -5.10
CA LYS A 469 6.20 38.27 -5.94
C LYS A 469 5.22 37.44 -6.78
N GLU A 470 4.69 36.37 -6.20
CA GLU A 470 3.65 35.57 -6.84
C GLU A 470 2.34 36.37 -6.86
N ASP A 471 1.62 36.40 -7.99
CA ASP A 471 0.26 36.92 -7.99
C ASP A 471 -0.68 35.85 -7.41
N PHE A 472 -0.96 35.96 -6.10
CA PHE A 472 -1.77 34.99 -5.39
C PHE A 472 -2.98 35.59 -4.66
N THR A 473 -3.94 34.71 -4.36
CA THR A 473 -5.05 34.92 -3.42
C THR A 473 -5.29 33.67 -2.59
N ILE A 474 -5.94 33.81 -1.44
CA ILE A 474 -6.63 32.71 -0.76
C ILE A 474 -8.13 32.77 -1.09
N LEU A 475 -8.84 31.66 -0.84
CA LEU A 475 -10.29 31.58 -1.04
C LEU A 475 -11.11 32.24 0.08
N GLY A 476 -10.48 32.56 1.21
CA GLY A 476 -11.15 33.18 2.36
C GLY A 476 -12.24 32.26 2.92
N THR A 477 -13.40 32.83 3.23
CA THR A 477 -14.57 32.09 3.78
C THR A 477 -15.26 31.19 2.76
N LYS A 478 -14.97 31.35 1.45
CA LYS A 478 -15.49 30.46 0.40
C LYS A 478 -14.76 29.12 0.34
N GLU A 479 -13.60 28.97 0.98
CA GLU A 479 -12.93 27.66 1.03
C GLU A 479 -13.74 26.68 1.88
N TRP A 480 -13.93 25.45 1.40
CA TRP A 480 -14.45 24.33 2.18
C TRP A 480 -13.33 23.33 2.45
N CYS A 481 -13.57 22.34 3.32
CA CYS A 481 -12.66 21.22 3.45
C CYS A 481 -12.40 20.57 2.07
N CYS A 482 -11.21 20.02 1.85
CA CYS A 482 -10.89 19.25 0.63
C CYS A 482 -11.67 17.93 0.52
N GLY A 483 -12.55 17.62 1.48
CA GLY A 483 -13.37 16.41 1.54
C GLY A 483 -12.61 15.11 1.78
N TYR A 484 -11.27 15.09 1.76
CA TYR A 484 -10.51 13.85 1.97
C TYR A 484 -10.89 13.11 3.27
N PRO A 485 -11.11 13.78 4.42
CA PRO A 485 -11.62 13.10 5.61
C PRO A 485 -12.95 12.37 5.39
N LEU A 486 -13.89 12.94 4.62
CA LEU A 486 -15.16 12.27 4.32
C LEU A 486 -14.94 11.00 3.50
N LEU A 487 -14.07 11.05 2.49
CA LEU A 487 -13.70 9.85 1.74
C LEU A 487 -13.07 8.77 2.64
N LEU A 488 -12.21 9.17 3.58
CA LEU A 488 -11.61 8.25 4.56
C LEU A 488 -12.66 7.66 5.53
N ALA A 489 -13.78 8.34 5.77
CA ALA A 489 -14.95 7.82 6.50
C ALA A 489 -15.88 6.98 5.60
N GLY A 490 -15.58 6.82 4.30
CA GLY A 490 -16.43 6.13 3.34
C GLY A 490 -17.58 6.97 2.79
N ASP A 491 -17.68 8.26 3.15
CA ASP A 491 -18.68 9.21 2.63
C ASP A 491 -18.20 9.85 1.32
N ILE A 492 -18.43 9.13 0.22
CA ILE A 492 -18.03 9.59 -1.12
C ILE A 492 -18.88 10.76 -1.62
N ASN A 493 -20.12 10.88 -1.15
CA ASN A 493 -21.04 11.91 -1.61
C ASN A 493 -20.66 13.26 -1.02
N GLY A 494 -20.42 13.32 0.29
CA GLY A 494 -19.87 14.51 0.93
C GLY A 494 -18.48 14.87 0.39
N PHE A 495 -17.64 13.88 0.08
CA PHE A 495 -16.37 14.13 -0.62
C PHE A 495 -16.59 14.81 -1.99
N ARG A 496 -17.52 14.32 -2.79
CA ARG A 496 -17.85 14.88 -4.11
C ARG A 496 -18.44 16.29 -4.02
N GLU A 497 -19.34 16.51 -3.07
CA GLU A 497 -19.95 17.81 -2.79
C GLU A 497 -18.88 18.88 -2.52
N MET A 498 -17.96 18.58 -1.59
CA MET A 498 -16.84 19.46 -1.28
C MET A 498 -15.87 19.66 -2.44
N ALA A 499 -15.65 18.62 -3.25
CA ALA A 499 -14.77 18.69 -4.41
C ALA A 499 -15.31 19.68 -5.46
N ILE A 500 -16.59 19.57 -5.82
CA ILE A 500 -17.24 20.43 -6.81
C ILE A 500 -17.18 21.89 -6.37
N HIS A 501 -17.62 22.18 -5.14
CA HIS A 501 -17.60 23.53 -4.58
C HIS A 501 -16.21 24.17 -4.63
N ASN A 502 -15.18 23.46 -4.16
CA ASN A 502 -13.82 24.03 -4.15
C ASN A 502 -13.28 24.26 -5.57
N LEU A 503 -13.59 23.39 -6.54
CA LEU A 503 -13.17 23.61 -7.93
C LEU A 503 -13.85 24.84 -8.54
N GLU A 504 -15.13 25.05 -8.26
CA GLU A 504 -15.87 26.24 -8.68
C GLU A 504 -15.29 27.51 -8.05
N ALA A 505 -15.06 27.50 -6.73
CA ALA A 505 -14.47 28.63 -6.00
C ALA A 505 -13.06 28.99 -6.53
N ILE A 506 -12.25 28.01 -6.90
CA ILE A 506 -10.92 28.25 -7.50
C ILE A 506 -11.03 28.83 -8.91
N ARG A 507 -11.97 28.31 -9.72
CA ARG A 507 -12.21 28.81 -11.08
C ARG A 507 -12.71 30.24 -11.10
N GLU A 508 -13.57 30.61 -10.15
CA GLU A 508 -14.04 32.00 -9.96
C GLU A 508 -12.86 32.97 -9.76
N LYS A 509 -11.80 32.54 -9.07
CA LYS A 509 -10.58 33.34 -8.90
C LYS A 509 -9.73 33.45 -10.17
N GLY A 510 -10.04 32.68 -11.21
CA GLY A 510 -9.27 32.65 -12.46
C GLY A 510 -7.88 32.02 -12.33
N ALA A 511 -7.67 31.18 -11.30
CA ALA A 511 -6.38 30.61 -10.99
C ALA A 511 -5.91 29.60 -12.04
N ARG A 512 -4.62 29.67 -12.39
CA ARG A 512 -3.92 28.69 -13.24
C ARG A 512 -3.09 27.71 -12.43
N LYS A 513 -2.85 28.02 -11.15
CA LYS A 513 -2.04 27.22 -10.23
C LYS A 513 -2.67 27.21 -8.85
N VAL A 514 -2.59 26.07 -8.16
CA VAL A 514 -3.02 25.92 -6.77
C VAL A 514 -1.91 25.30 -5.95
N VAL A 515 -1.52 25.99 -4.88
CA VAL A 515 -0.47 25.55 -3.96
C VAL A 515 -1.08 25.08 -2.65
N PHE A 516 -0.56 23.99 -2.10
CA PHE A 516 -1.04 23.35 -0.88
C PHE A 516 0.08 23.18 0.14
N THR A 517 -0.16 23.47 1.42
CA THR A 517 0.77 23.10 2.51
C THR A 517 0.39 21.78 3.17
N CYS A 518 -0.78 21.23 2.86
CA CYS A 518 -1.26 19.97 3.41
C CYS A 518 -1.16 18.84 2.38
N ALA A 519 -0.34 17.82 2.71
CA ALA A 519 -0.21 16.59 1.92
C ALA A 519 -1.56 15.91 1.61
N GLY A 520 -2.49 15.90 2.57
CA GLY A 520 -3.83 15.33 2.36
C GLY A 520 -4.69 16.14 1.39
N CYS A 521 -4.66 17.47 1.46
CA CYS A 521 -5.36 18.34 0.52
C CYS A 521 -4.76 18.20 -0.88
N TYR A 522 -3.43 18.21 -0.99
CA TYR A 522 -2.73 17.97 -2.26
C TYR A 522 -3.14 16.65 -2.92
N LYS A 523 -3.14 15.54 -2.16
CA LYS A 523 -3.57 14.24 -2.66
C LYS A 523 -5.04 14.22 -3.09
N ALA A 524 -5.91 14.91 -2.35
CA ALA A 524 -7.32 15.04 -2.68
C ALA A 524 -7.51 15.61 -4.08
N PHE A 525 -6.87 16.73 -4.37
CA PHE A 525 -6.98 17.41 -5.66
C PHE A 525 -6.24 16.64 -6.77
N LYS A 526 -4.98 16.28 -6.55
CA LYS A 526 -4.12 15.69 -7.61
C LYS A 526 -4.60 14.32 -8.05
N GLN A 527 -4.90 13.45 -7.09
CA GLN A 527 -5.17 12.04 -7.36
C GLN A 527 -6.66 11.73 -7.27
N LEU A 528 -7.35 12.20 -6.22
CA LEU A 528 -8.69 11.70 -5.92
C LEU A 528 -9.79 12.41 -6.71
N TYR A 529 -9.77 13.74 -6.84
CA TYR A 529 -10.76 14.46 -7.68
C TYR A 529 -10.67 14.00 -9.13
N ARG A 530 -9.46 13.88 -9.67
CA ARG A 530 -9.21 13.43 -11.04
C ARG A 530 -9.56 11.96 -11.24
N ASN A 531 -9.00 11.05 -10.46
CA ASN A 531 -9.06 9.62 -10.76
C ASN A 531 -10.30 8.93 -10.16
N LEU A 532 -10.83 9.44 -9.05
CA LEU A 532 -11.99 8.84 -8.39
C LEU A 532 -13.31 9.49 -8.81
N LEU A 533 -13.35 10.82 -8.87
CA LEU A 533 -14.56 11.56 -9.20
C LEU A 533 -14.66 11.96 -10.67
N ASN A 534 -13.61 11.69 -11.46
CA ASN A 534 -13.53 12.06 -12.88
C ASN A 534 -13.79 13.57 -13.10
N LEU A 535 -13.37 14.41 -12.15
CA LEU A 535 -13.52 15.85 -12.25
C LEU A 535 -12.37 16.45 -13.05
N LYS A 536 -12.69 17.35 -13.98
CA LYS A 536 -11.69 18.09 -14.74
C LYS A 536 -10.92 19.02 -13.80
N ILE A 537 -9.60 18.92 -13.84
CA ILE A 537 -8.65 19.84 -13.22
C ILE A 537 -7.93 20.58 -14.34
N ASP A 538 -8.10 21.89 -14.40
CA ASP A 538 -7.63 22.79 -15.47
C ASP A 538 -6.56 23.77 -14.99
N PHE A 539 -5.99 23.52 -13.82
CA PHE A 539 -4.91 24.29 -13.21
C PHE A 539 -3.78 23.36 -12.72
N GLU A 540 -2.58 23.89 -12.61
CA GLU A 540 -1.42 23.21 -12.03
C GLU A 540 -1.62 22.99 -10.52
N ILE A 541 -1.30 21.79 -10.03
CA ILE A 541 -1.37 21.44 -8.61
C ILE A 541 0.04 21.25 -8.07
N MET A 542 0.40 21.99 -7.02
CA MET A 542 1.73 21.93 -6.44
C MET A 542 1.68 21.82 -4.91
N HIS A 543 2.48 20.92 -4.35
CA HIS A 543 2.69 20.90 -2.90
C HIS A 543 3.74 21.95 -2.50
N SER A 544 3.67 22.49 -1.28
CA SER A 544 4.59 23.51 -0.80
C SER A 544 6.05 23.09 -0.92
N THR A 545 6.38 21.83 -0.68
CA THR A 545 7.74 21.28 -0.88
C THR A 545 8.26 21.48 -2.29
N GLN A 546 7.43 21.21 -3.30
CA GLN A 546 7.77 21.38 -4.72
C GLN A 546 7.88 22.86 -5.08
N PHE A 547 6.96 23.68 -4.58
CA PHE A 547 6.97 25.12 -4.80
C PHE A 547 8.22 25.78 -4.18
N LEU A 548 8.55 25.45 -2.94
CA LEU A 548 9.75 25.94 -2.25
C LEU A 548 11.03 25.48 -2.98
N HIS A 549 11.03 24.26 -3.49
CA HIS A 549 12.16 23.76 -4.28
C HIS A 549 12.33 24.57 -5.58
N LEU A 550 11.23 24.84 -6.29
CA LEU A 550 11.25 25.71 -7.48
C LEU A 550 11.78 27.12 -7.14
N LEU A 551 11.30 27.73 -6.06
CA LEU A 551 11.78 29.05 -5.61
C LEU A 551 13.27 29.04 -5.24
N SER A 552 13.77 27.95 -4.66
CA SER A 552 15.20 27.80 -4.33
C SER A 552 16.08 27.77 -5.58
N ILE A 553 15.66 27.03 -6.62
CA ILE A 553 16.39 26.95 -7.90
C ILE A 553 16.35 28.29 -8.64
N GLN A 554 15.23 29.02 -8.55
CA GLN A 554 15.08 30.35 -9.14
C GLN A 554 15.85 31.45 -8.39
N GLY A 555 16.51 31.14 -7.27
CA GLY A 555 17.23 32.14 -6.46
C GLY A 555 16.30 33.14 -5.75
N LYS A 556 15.00 32.83 -5.64
CA LYS A 556 14.00 33.70 -4.97
C LYS A 556 14.03 33.56 -3.45
N LEU A 557 14.59 32.48 -2.92
CA LEU A 557 14.83 32.28 -1.50
C LEU A 557 16.28 32.63 -1.16
N LYS A 558 16.48 33.45 -0.12
CA LYS A 558 17.82 33.83 0.36
C LYS A 558 17.94 33.52 1.86
N PRO A 559 18.67 32.46 2.25
CA PRO A 559 18.90 32.17 3.66
C PRO A 559 19.79 33.25 4.29
N ILE A 560 19.45 33.68 5.51
CA ILE A 560 20.19 34.73 6.24
C ILE A 560 20.60 34.31 7.65
N LYS A 561 20.21 33.12 8.12
CA LYS A 561 20.49 32.65 9.50
C LYS A 561 21.51 31.52 9.53
N SER A 562 22.04 31.29 10.74
CA SER A 562 23.01 30.23 11.02
C SER A 562 22.38 28.84 10.94
N SER A 563 23.26 27.84 10.75
CA SER A 563 22.85 26.45 10.62
C SER A 563 22.09 25.96 11.84
N VAL A 564 20.99 25.25 11.58
CA VAL A 564 20.17 24.60 12.61
C VAL A 564 20.02 23.13 12.29
N ARG A 565 20.20 22.29 13.32
CA ARG A 565 20.05 20.85 13.19
C ARG A 565 18.60 20.43 13.17
N VAL A 566 18.18 19.77 12.09
CA VAL A 566 16.80 19.34 11.85
C VAL A 566 16.74 17.87 11.46
N THR A 567 15.61 17.23 11.73
CA THR A 567 15.26 15.93 11.13
C THR A 567 13.93 16.04 10.40
N TYR A 568 13.64 15.16 9.45
CA TYR A 568 12.46 15.25 8.59
C TYR A 568 11.55 14.03 8.70
N HIS A 569 10.26 14.26 8.88
CA HIS A 569 9.22 13.24 8.74
C HIS A 569 8.55 13.33 7.37
N ASP A 570 8.79 12.33 6.54
CA ASP A 570 8.11 12.13 5.25
C ASP A 570 6.60 11.84 5.45
N PRO A 571 5.70 12.78 5.09
CA PRO A 571 4.26 12.53 5.15
C PRO A 571 3.86 11.49 4.11
N CYS A 572 3.09 10.48 4.50
CA CYS A 572 2.78 9.38 3.60
C CYS A 572 2.06 9.82 2.30
N ASP A 573 1.15 10.80 2.36
CA ASP A 573 0.34 11.25 1.21
C ASP A 573 1.14 11.93 0.10
N ILE A 574 2.29 12.53 0.38
CA ILE A 574 3.22 13.05 -0.65
C ILE A 574 4.42 12.12 -0.88
N GLY A 575 4.83 11.36 0.13
CA GLY A 575 5.88 10.34 0.02
C GLY A 575 5.35 9.07 -0.65
N ARG A 576 4.92 8.07 0.13
CA ARG A 576 4.50 6.74 -0.38
C ARG A 576 3.35 6.77 -1.41
N HIS A 577 2.60 7.85 -1.49
CA HIS A 577 1.50 7.98 -2.45
C HIS A 577 1.86 8.82 -3.69
N ASP A 578 2.97 9.58 -3.69
CA ASP A 578 3.29 10.51 -4.79
C ASP A 578 4.80 10.70 -5.07
N LEU A 579 5.66 10.01 -4.34
CA LEU A 579 7.12 9.91 -4.50
C LEU A 579 7.90 11.23 -4.32
N ILE A 580 7.33 12.20 -3.61
CA ILE A 580 8.00 13.48 -3.27
C ILE A 580 8.89 13.27 -2.04
N TYR A 581 10.18 13.04 -2.30
CA TYR A 581 11.20 12.79 -1.26
C TYR A 581 12.40 13.72 -1.36
N LEU A 582 12.79 14.11 -2.58
CA LEU A 582 13.98 14.90 -2.83
C LEU A 582 13.75 16.37 -2.50
N GLU A 583 12.64 16.93 -2.96
CA GLU A 583 12.27 18.34 -2.83
C GLU A 583 12.33 18.85 -1.38
N PRO A 584 11.69 18.21 -0.38
CA PRO A 584 11.79 18.68 1.00
C PRO A 584 13.23 18.68 1.53
N ARG A 585 14.04 17.67 1.19
CA ARG A 585 15.44 17.57 1.65
C ARG A 585 16.32 18.62 1.01
N SER A 586 16.14 18.85 -0.29
CA SER A 586 16.85 19.90 -1.04
C SER A 586 16.55 21.28 -0.47
N VAL A 587 15.27 21.57 -0.18
CA VAL A 587 14.86 22.85 0.43
C VAL A 587 15.50 23.03 1.80
N LEU A 588 15.47 22.02 2.67
CA LEU A 588 16.04 22.12 4.02
C LEU A 588 17.55 22.41 3.99
N ARG A 589 18.31 21.72 3.12
CA ARG A 589 19.74 21.98 2.95
C ARG A 589 20.00 23.37 2.36
N PHE A 590 19.20 23.78 1.37
CA PHE A 590 19.33 25.08 0.73
C PHE A 590 19.15 26.23 1.74
N VAL A 591 18.18 26.12 2.65
CA VAL A 591 17.96 27.16 3.67
C VAL A 591 18.90 27.06 4.88
N GLY A 592 20.02 26.35 4.73
CA GLY A 592 21.08 26.30 5.73
C GLY A 592 20.86 25.30 6.87
N CYS A 593 19.90 24.37 6.78
CA CYS A 593 19.71 23.38 7.85
C CYS A 593 20.73 22.22 7.76
N GLU A 594 21.26 21.79 8.90
CA GLU A 594 21.95 20.50 9.04
C GLU A 594 20.90 19.39 9.18
N LEU A 595 20.55 18.76 8.05
CA LEU A 595 19.59 17.65 8.02
C LEU A 595 20.23 16.35 8.53
N VAL A 596 19.76 15.89 9.68
CA VAL A 596 20.07 14.55 10.24
C VAL A 596 18.84 13.64 10.11
N GLU A 597 19.00 12.54 9.39
CA GLU A 597 17.88 11.64 9.09
C GLU A 597 17.60 10.66 10.24
N MET A 598 16.32 10.33 10.41
CA MET A 598 15.91 9.17 11.21
C MET A 598 16.33 7.87 10.51
N LYS A 599 16.33 6.74 11.22
CA LYS A 599 16.62 5.42 10.62
C LYS A 599 15.62 5.02 9.52
N LYS A 600 14.38 5.51 9.61
CA LYS A 600 13.27 5.19 8.71
C LYS A 600 12.81 6.46 8.00
N ILE A 601 13.11 6.55 6.72
CA ILE A 601 12.88 7.69 5.83
C ILE A 601 12.18 7.23 4.54
N GLU A 602 11.76 8.19 3.73
CA GLU A 602 11.23 7.96 2.39
C GLU A 602 10.09 6.95 2.37
N GLU A 603 10.16 5.94 1.50
CA GLU A 603 9.13 4.90 1.41
C GLU A 603 9.02 4.03 2.68
N ASP A 604 10.09 4.00 3.47
CA ASP A 604 10.24 3.26 4.71
C ASP A 604 9.82 4.06 5.97
N SER A 605 9.47 5.34 5.81
CA SER A 605 9.10 6.25 6.91
C SER A 605 7.96 5.69 7.78
N PHE A 606 8.14 5.71 9.09
CA PHE A 606 7.10 5.26 10.04
C PHE A 606 5.97 6.30 10.13
N CYS A 607 4.72 5.85 10.26
CA CYS A 607 3.55 6.74 10.27
C CYS A 607 3.57 7.70 11.47
N CYS A 608 3.02 8.91 11.30
CA CYS A 608 2.86 9.90 12.35
C CYS A 608 1.65 9.65 13.28
N GLY A 609 0.72 8.78 12.89
CA GLY A 609 -0.53 8.50 13.62
C GLY A 609 -1.75 9.32 13.15
N GLY A 610 -1.56 10.46 12.48
CA GLY A 610 -2.66 11.37 12.12
C GLY A 610 -3.51 10.97 10.91
N GLY A 611 -3.06 10.00 10.09
CA GLY A 611 -3.73 9.59 8.85
C GLY A 611 -4.87 8.59 9.03
N GLY A 612 -5.71 8.44 8.00
CA GLY A 612 -6.73 7.39 7.92
C GLY A 612 -7.88 7.52 8.92
N LEU A 613 -8.09 8.69 9.52
CA LEU A 613 -9.02 8.95 10.62
C LEU A 613 -8.79 8.09 11.87
N LEU A 614 -7.58 7.55 12.02
CA LEU A 614 -7.25 6.70 13.15
C LEU A 614 -7.43 7.42 14.48
N LYS A 615 -7.15 8.73 14.51
CA LYS A 615 -7.34 9.59 15.68
C LYS A 615 -8.79 9.68 16.16
N ILE A 616 -9.77 9.39 15.30
CA ILE A 616 -11.19 9.33 15.66
C ILE A 616 -11.60 7.89 16.00
N SER A 617 -11.19 6.92 15.17
CA SER A 617 -11.63 5.52 15.34
C SER A 617 -10.91 4.76 16.45
N ASN A 618 -9.64 5.11 16.74
CA ASN A 618 -8.85 4.57 17.85
C ASN A 618 -7.78 5.62 18.29
N PRO A 619 -8.19 6.62 19.11
CA PRO A 619 -7.31 7.70 19.56
C PRO A 619 -6.06 7.21 20.29
N ASP A 620 -6.18 6.16 21.11
CA ASP A 620 -5.07 5.60 21.89
C ASP A 620 -3.99 5.03 20.97
N LEU A 621 -4.38 4.24 19.97
CA LEU A 621 -3.44 3.69 19.00
C LEU A 621 -2.81 4.80 18.15
N SER A 622 -3.57 5.82 17.76
CA SER A 622 -3.03 7.00 17.08
C SER A 622 -1.95 7.69 17.92
N SER A 623 -2.22 7.88 19.20
CA SER A 623 -1.29 8.51 20.16
C SER A 623 -0.01 7.68 20.33
N GLN A 624 -0.14 6.36 20.50
CA GLN A 624 1.02 5.46 20.58
C GLN A 624 1.89 5.50 19.32
N ILE A 625 1.29 5.57 18.12
CA ILE A 625 2.03 5.70 16.86
C ILE A 625 2.80 7.03 16.82
N ALA A 626 2.17 8.12 17.22
CA ALA A 626 2.81 9.43 17.27
C ALA A 626 4.01 9.43 18.22
N ILE A 627 3.84 8.89 19.44
CA ILE A 627 4.89 8.76 20.45
C ILE A 627 6.08 7.94 19.93
N GLU A 628 5.81 6.81 19.28
CA GLU A 628 6.86 5.97 18.70
C GLU A 628 7.63 6.70 17.60
N ARG A 629 6.94 7.47 16.74
CA ARG A 629 7.62 8.25 15.71
C ARG A 629 8.44 9.40 16.29
N THR A 630 7.96 10.06 17.34
CA THR A 630 8.68 11.18 17.96
C THR A 630 9.90 10.72 18.75
N LYS A 631 9.87 9.53 19.35
CA LYS A 631 11.09 8.90 19.93
C LYS A 631 12.18 8.71 18.88
N GLN A 632 11.82 8.20 17.70
CA GLN A 632 12.77 8.04 16.59
C GLN A 632 13.36 9.39 16.16
N ALA A 633 12.58 10.48 16.23
CA ALA A 633 13.06 11.82 15.95
C ALA A 633 13.95 12.38 17.07
N GLU A 634 13.65 12.11 18.34
CA GLU A 634 14.52 12.50 19.46
C GLU A 634 15.89 11.81 19.41
N GLU A 635 15.93 10.53 18.99
CA GLU A 635 17.17 9.76 18.83
C GLU A 635 18.19 10.42 17.89
N THR A 636 17.75 11.30 16.96
CA THR A 636 18.66 11.99 16.04
C THR A 636 19.39 13.18 16.68
N GLY A 637 18.95 13.62 17.87
CA GLY A 637 19.47 14.83 18.52
C GLY A 637 19.16 16.12 17.77
N ALA A 638 18.15 16.14 16.89
CA ALA A 638 17.74 17.34 16.19
C ALA A 638 17.05 18.35 17.12
N LYS A 639 17.15 19.65 16.81
CA LYS A 639 16.41 20.70 17.52
C LYS A 639 14.96 20.78 17.03
N PHE A 640 14.76 20.54 15.74
CA PHE A 640 13.46 20.57 15.09
C PHE A 640 13.16 19.29 14.33
N LEU A 641 11.93 18.80 14.50
CA LEU A 641 11.31 17.79 13.65
C LEU A 641 10.47 18.52 12.59
N ILE A 642 10.91 18.46 11.35
CA ILE A 642 10.23 19.10 10.23
C ILE A 642 9.28 18.12 9.57
N THR A 643 8.09 18.59 9.19
CA THR A 643 7.20 17.86 8.30
C THR A 643 6.63 18.80 7.23
N ALA A 644 5.86 18.27 6.29
CA ALA A 644 5.21 19.07 5.25
C ALA A 644 3.72 18.69 5.16
N CYS A 645 3.09 18.54 6.32
CA CYS A 645 1.70 18.15 6.44
C CYS A 645 1.17 18.56 7.83
N PRO A 646 0.20 19.50 7.92
CA PRO A 646 -0.36 19.95 9.18
C PRO A 646 -1.02 18.84 10.00
N ALA A 647 -1.56 17.79 9.37
CA ALA A 647 -2.10 16.64 10.09
C ALA A 647 -1.00 15.80 10.75
N CYS A 648 0.15 15.63 10.08
CA CYS A 648 1.32 15.03 10.69
C CYS A 648 1.85 15.90 11.82
N GLU A 649 1.94 17.22 11.60
CA GLU A 649 2.47 18.16 12.57
C GLU A 649 1.67 18.13 13.88
N LEU A 650 0.33 18.13 13.79
CA LEU A 650 -0.54 18.02 14.96
C LEU A 650 -0.26 16.75 15.76
N SER A 651 -0.22 15.59 15.10
CA SER A 651 0.05 14.31 15.77
C SER A 651 1.45 14.23 16.35
N LEU A 652 2.47 14.73 15.64
CA LEU A 652 3.84 14.74 16.12
C LEU A 652 4.02 15.69 17.31
N ARG A 653 3.33 16.84 17.34
CA ARG A 653 3.32 17.75 18.51
C ARG A 653 2.75 17.05 19.74
N GLU A 654 1.64 16.32 19.58
CA GLU A 654 1.05 15.51 20.66
C GLU A 654 2.00 14.41 21.12
N GLY A 655 2.65 13.71 20.17
CA GLY A 655 3.65 12.69 20.47
C GLY A 655 4.84 13.24 21.26
N ILE A 656 5.35 14.43 20.92
CA ILE A 656 6.43 15.10 21.67
C ILE A 656 5.94 15.52 23.06
N GLN A 657 4.73 16.07 23.17
CA GLN A 657 4.18 16.49 24.47
C GLN A 657 4.07 15.31 25.45
N ALA A 658 3.80 14.11 24.94
CA ALA A 658 3.79 12.88 25.75
C ALA A 658 5.20 12.41 26.17
N LEU A 659 6.27 12.87 25.51
CA LEU A 659 7.66 12.61 25.88
C LEU A 659 8.12 13.66 26.92
N LYS A 660 7.94 13.32 28.20
CA LYS A 660 8.34 14.18 29.32
C LYS A 660 9.82 14.61 29.20
N GLY A 661 10.06 15.92 29.20
CA GLY A 661 11.40 16.51 29.14
C GLY A 661 11.97 16.71 27.73
N SER A 662 11.24 16.31 26.69
CA SER A 662 11.66 16.56 25.31
C SER A 662 11.79 18.06 25.02
N LYS A 663 12.90 18.45 24.40
CA LYS A 663 13.13 19.82 23.89
C LYS A 663 12.88 19.94 22.38
N LEU A 664 12.60 18.82 21.71
CA LEU A 664 12.33 18.77 20.28
C LEU A 664 11.08 19.59 19.96
N LYS A 665 11.13 20.38 18.89
CA LYS A 665 9.96 21.16 18.43
C LYS A 665 9.56 20.70 17.03
N VAL A 666 8.26 20.59 16.78
CA VAL A 666 7.75 20.32 15.43
C VAL A 666 7.51 21.63 14.70
N LEU A 667 7.91 21.69 13.44
CA LEU A 667 7.58 22.78 12.51
C LEU A 667 7.17 22.21 11.15
N ASP A 668 6.34 22.95 10.43
CA ASP A 668 6.18 22.72 8.99
C ASP A 668 7.40 23.24 8.22
N ILE A 669 7.64 22.68 7.03
CA ILE A 669 8.72 23.10 6.15
C ILE A 669 8.61 24.58 5.74
N THR A 670 7.39 25.10 5.59
CA THR A 670 7.17 26.52 5.29
C THR A 670 7.64 27.41 6.42
N GLU A 671 7.36 27.04 7.68
CA GLU A 671 7.79 27.81 8.85
C GLU A 671 9.31 27.87 8.95
N ILE A 672 10.01 26.73 8.81
CA ILE A 672 11.48 26.74 8.89
C ILE A 672 12.10 27.55 7.75
N VAL A 673 11.55 27.49 6.53
CA VAL A 673 12.02 28.34 5.43
C VAL A 673 11.83 29.81 5.77
N ALA A 674 10.62 30.21 6.18
CA ALA A 674 10.34 31.62 6.51
C ALA A 674 11.22 32.15 7.66
N LEU A 675 11.50 31.31 8.67
CA LEU A 675 12.42 31.67 9.75
C LEU A 675 13.85 31.84 9.25
N GLN A 676 14.35 30.92 8.41
CA GLN A 676 15.73 30.92 7.88
C GLN A 676 15.97 32.03 6.84
N THR A 677 14.93 32.47 6.14
CA THR A 677 15.01 33.57 5.16
C THR A 677 14.60 34.93 5.73
N GLY A 678 14.39 35.05 7.05
CA GLY A 678 14.10 36.35 7.69
C GLY A 678 12.71 36.92 7.40
N LEU A 679 11.76 36.07 7.02
CA LEU A 679 10.37 36.49 6.77
C LEU A 679 9.53 36.52 8.04
N LEU A 680 9.88 35.69 9.03
CA LEU A 680 9.18 35.62 10.32
C LEU A 680 10.15 35.78 11.50
N PRO A 681 9.69 36.42 12.60
CA PRO A 681 10.53 36.63 13.77
C PRO A 681 10.85 35.29 14.44
N ALA A 682 12.14 35.06 14.71
CA ALA A 682 12.62 33.90 15.46
C ALA A 682 13.37 34.37 16.70
N SER A 683 13.17 33.70 17.84
CA SER A 683 14.11 33.85 18.96
C SER A 683 15.49 33.36 18.49
N ARG A 684 16.54 34.14 18.74
CA ARG A 684 17.93 33.74 18.46
C ARG A 684 18.26 32.38 19.09
#